data_AF-A0A4R9H7Z9-F1
#
_entry.id   AF-A0A4R9H7Z9-F1
#
_cell.length_a   1.000
_cell.length_b   1.000
_cell.length_c   1.000
_cell.angle_alpha   90.00
_cell.angle_beta   90.00
_cell.angle_gamma   90.00
#
_symmetry.space_group_name_H-M   'P 1'
#
loop_
_entity.id
_entity.type
_entity.pdbx_description
1 polymer ?
#
loop_
_entity_poly.entity_id
_entity_poly.type
_entity_poly.pdbx_seq_one_letter_code
_entity_poly.pdbx_strand_id
1 'polypeptide(L)'
;MGIFSKKDPFYLLAVFLFFAYCTPSPKKALLENGVIDWEKSLQQGKCFRMTGDWKFAWLGARPDTSLPKEPEKFSLSLIPGSWTKHDWPGSDEGEFPKYGKALYRVDLVSSIPVESLHLVSYDQGTNYRILFNGKLINEVGKVGDPTEEGLELKTSYSILPTWQGTAHLDFEISNYQYRKGGLWKPPILGTAECVSRYYLDRRDLEGILCGGLFFLGLFHIFVSVFYKKDSSALILGILSITVGLRLYTTGVRLFPEHFLVGPEIYLRTEFISWFMGMPLAQHFLLEVFPMNFGKKFLKLGYIFAGIFTLITLFTGPAIYSYLINPSYLLFVFNGVCSLVVLTRAVSQKMPGAYIYLAGFIFLLFFMISEILFHAEVLDSWELSGIGVGIFVLGNSLSLSSKMLSGFREREKVQEILNTNLEELVRKRTRELEFARDEAEAANKAKSEFLINVDHEVRTPMNGIMGITQMLLDSDIKPEHQEMLELLKRSGDAMMVILGSMLDASSLEKGTLYLLNKRFSLRASIYEAAMRVEDKIRRKNLDFSVTLAENLPEIVEGDEERFKTMLLVLLENAEKFTIKGFVKLIGEKVQDNNLDYRLRFRIQDSGIGIPEDKLSSIFNPFQQVDSGVTKPFQGAGLGLALCKALAQKMDGDISVQSVPGKGSEFILEISLSKPEIQS
;
A
#
# COMPACT_ATOMS: atom_id res chain seq x y z
N MET A 1 -28.51 -9.25 -4.39
CA MET A 1 -29.40 -8.39 -5.21
C MET A 1 -30.80 -8.90 -4.96
N GLY A 2 -31.68 -8.15 -4.27
CA GLY A 2 -33.03 -8.66 -3.93
C GLY A 2 -33.78 -8.04 -2.76
N ILE A 3 -33.18 -7.18 -1.91
CA ILE A 3 -33.88 -6.66 -0.71
C ILE A 3 -34.15 -5.13 -0.75
N PHE A 4 -33.62 -4.39 -1.73
CA PHE A 4 -33.92 -2.95 -1.91
C PHE A 4 -34.70 -2.65 -3.20
N SER A 5 -35.72 -3.46 -3.49
CA SER A 5 -36.67 -3.18 -4.56
C SER A 5 -37.98 -2.70 -3.93
N LYS A 6 -38.35 -1.44 -4.22
CA LYS A 6 -39.67 -0.83 -3.99
C LYS A 6 -40.12 -0.72 -2.51
N LYS A 7 -39.55 0.23 -1.77
CA LYS A 7 -40.33 1.00 -0.78
C LYS A 7 -40.01 2.48 -0.92
N ASP A 8 -41.07 3.27 -0.99
CA ASP A 8 -41.14 4.57 -1.62
C ASP A 8 -40.20 5.64 -1.04
N PRO A 9 -39.69 6.57 -1.87
CA PRO A 9 -39.11 7.83 -1.40
C PRO A 9 -40.11 8.68 -0.58
N PHE A 10 -41.39 8.30 -0.55
CA PHE A 10 -42.43 8.89 0.29
C PHE A 10 -42.21 8.71 1.80
N TYR A 11 -41.56 7.63 2.26
CA TYR A 11 -41.31 7.45 3.70
C TYR A 11 -40.28 8.45 4.23
N LEU A 12 -39.24 8.73 3.43
CA LEU A 12 -38.31 9.81 3.70
C LEU A 12 -39.03 11.17 3.65
N LEU A 13 -39.85 11.41 2.62
CA LEU A 13 -40.69 12.62 2.50
C LEU A 13 -41.68 12.82 3.67
N ALA A 14 -42.24 11.74 4.22
CA ALA A 14 -43.15 11.76 5.37
C ALA A 14 -42.41 12.06 6.68
N VAL A 15 -41.20 11.52 6.87
CA VAL A 15 -40.30 11.95 7.96
C VAL A 15 -39.89 13.42 7.78
N PHE A 16 -39.71 13.89 6.54
CA PHE A 16 -39.37 15.29 6.22
C PHE A 16 -40.50 16.28 6.52
N LEU A 17 -41.76 15.93 6.21
CA LEU A 17 -42.91 16.75 6.60
C LEU A 17 -43.08 16.75 8.13
N PHE A 18 -42.79 15.65 8.82
CA PHE A 18 -42.89 15.56 10.28
C PHE A 18 -41.92 16.50 11.02
N PHE A 19 -40.68 16.66 10.52
CA PHE A 19 -39.73 17.64 11.06
C PHE A 19 -40.06 19.09 10.69
N ALA A 20 -40.62 19.32 9.49
CA ALA A 20 -41.07 20.65 9.08
C ALA A 20 -42.34 21.11 9.82
N TYR A 21 -43.17 20.18 10.32
CA TYR A 21 -44.42 20.45 11.05
C TYR A 21 -44.25 20.52 12.57
N CYS A 22 -43.04 20.33 13.11
CA CYS A 22 -42.76 20.64 14.51
C CYS A 22 -42.74 22.17 14.68
N THR A 23 -43.88 22.74 15.06
CA THR A 23 -44.00 24.13 15.50
C THR A 23 -42.89 24.43 16.53
N PRO A 24 -42.07 25.47 16.34
CA PRO A 24 -40.93 25.70 17.22
C PRO A 24 -41.41 25.95 18.65
N SER A 25 -41.02 25.07 19.55
CA SER A 25 -40.87 25.41 20.97
C SER A 25 -39.52 26.13 21.12
N PRO A 26 -39.43 27.29 21.79
CA PRO A 26 -40.53 28.01 22.43
C PRO A 26 -41.35 28.83 21.43
N LYS A 27 -42.65 28.99 21.72
CA LYS A 27 -43.56 29.87 20.96
C LYS A 27 -43.13 31.33 21.07
N LYS A 28 -43.62 32.19 20.18
CA LYS A 28 -43.43 33.65 20.28
C LYS A 28 -44.14 34.18 21.53
N ALA A 29 -43.52 35.13 22.24
CA ALA A 29 -44.18 35.85 23.32
C ALA A 29 -45.33 36.73 22.77
N LEU A 30 -46.35 36.99 23.58
CA LEU A 30 -47.35 38.02 23.29
C LEU A 30 -46.74 39.39 23.60
N LEU A 31 -46.09 39.95 22.59
CA LEU A 31 -45.40 41.24 22.68
C LEU A 31 -46.15 42.26 21.83
N GLU A 32 -46.68 43.29 22.47
CA GLU A 32 -47.43 44.39 21.85
C GLU A 32 -46.76 45.72 22.22
N ASN A 33 -46.24 46.45 21.22
CA ASN A 33 -45.63 47.78 21.40
C ASN A 33 -44.55 47.84 22.52
N GLY A 34 -43.70 46.83 22.61
CA GLY A 34 -42.63 46.74 23.60
C GLY A 34 -43.08 46.29 24.99
N VAL A 35 -44.31 45.80 25.14
CA VAL A 35 -44.87 45.31 26.40
C VAL A 35 -45.18 43.82 26.30
N ILE A 36 -44.75 43.05 27.29
CA ILE A 36 -45.13 41.64 27.47
C ILE A 36 -46.06 41.54 28.68
N ASP A 37 -47.28 41.10 28.42
CA ASP A 37 -48.21 40.65 29.46
C ASP A 37 -47.84 39.21 29.84
N TRP A 38 -47.25 39.05 31.03
CA TRP A 38 -46.69 37.77 31.46
C TRP A 38 -47.77 36.71 31.65
N GLU A 39 -48.91 37.09 32.22
CA GLU A 39 -50.02 36.17 32.50
C GLU A 39 -50.66 35.65 31.22
N LYS A 40 -50.88 36.53 30.23
CA LYS A 40 -51.36 36.11 28.91
C LYS A 40 -50.34 35.23 28.21
N SER A 41 -49.05 35.56 28.33
CA SER A 41 -47.98 34.76 27.73
C SER A 41 -47.94 33.34 28.32
N LEU A 42 -48.07 33.19 29.65
CA LEU A 42 -48.12 31.89 30.33
C LEU A 42 -49.19 30.93 29.78
N GLN A 43 -50.30 31.44 29.23
CA GLN A 43 -51.32 30.59 28.61
C GLN A 43 -50.83 29.91 27.32
N GLN A 44 -49.77 30.44 26.68
CA GLN A 44 -49.25 29.92 25.42
C GLN A 44 -48.16 28.85 25.61
N GLY A 45 -47.45 28.84 26.75
CA GLY A 45 -46.31 27.95 27.00
C GLY A 45 -45.57 28.24 28.32
N LYS A 46 -44.43 27.55 28.54
CA LYS A 46 -43.58 27.73 29.74
C LYS A 46 -42.32 28.57 29.48
N CYS A 47 -41.98 28.78 28.22
CA CYS A 47 -40.91 29.68 27.79
C CYS A 47 -41.24 30.23 26.40
N PHE A 48 -40.68 31.40 26.08
CA PHE A 48 -41.07 32.20 24.92
C PHE A 48 -39.86 32.82 24.24
N ARG A 49 -39.88 32.84 22.91
CA ARG A 49 -38.98 33.68 22.11
C ARG A 49 -39.50 35.11 22.15
N MET A 50 -38.67 36.05 22.58
CA MET A 50 -39.05 37.46 22.69
C MET A 50 -38.91 38.20 21.36
N THR A 51 -39.67 37.76 20.36
CA THR A 51 -39.73 38.36 19.01
C THR A 51 -40.86 39.37 18.91
N GLY A 52 -40.67 40.48 18.20
CA GLY A 52 -41.67 41.53 17.99
C GLY A 52 -41.10 42.94 18.15
N ASP A 53 -41.96 43.93 18.32
CA ASP A 53 -41.58 45.34 18.41
C ASP A 53 -41.08 45.73 19.80
N TRP A 54 -39.77 45.85 19.97
CA TRP A 54 -39.13 46.33 21.20
C TRP A 54 -39.00 47.84 21.20
N LYS A 55 -38.97 48.46 22.37
CA LYS A 55 -38.58 49.86 22.51
C LYS A 55 -37.08 50.01 22.21
N PHE A 56 -36.71 50.99 21.41
CA PHE A 56 -35.33 51.22 20.99
C PHE A 56 -34.90 52.66 21.24
N ALA A 57 -33.66 52.83 21.71
CA ALA A 57 -33.00 54.12 21.79
C ALA A 57 -31.54 54.02 21.32
N TRP A 58 -31.15 54.93 20.44
CA TRP A 58 -29.76 55.08 20.04
C TRP A 58 -28.98 55.86 21.10
N LEU A 59 -27.87 55.31 21.60
CA LEU A 59 -27.07 55.91 22.66
C LEU A 59 -25.83 56.67 22.13
N GLY A 60 -25.49 56.47 20.86
CA GLY A 60 -24.42 57.20 20.19
C GLY A 60 -23.33 56.30 19.60
N ALA A 61 -22.49 56.89 18.75
CA ALA A 61 -21.40 56.19 18.06
C ALA A 61 -20.08 56.17 18.86
N ARG A 62 -19.94 57.00 19.90
CA ARG A 62 -18.69 57.10 20.65
C ARG A 62 -18.57 55.95 21.67
N PRO A 63 -17.39 55.33 21.80
CA PRO A 63 -17.11 54.40 22.88
C PRO A 63 -17.40 54.99 24.25
N ASP A 64 -18.17 54.26 25.06
CA ASP A 64 -18.52 54.63 26.43
C ASP A 64 -18.91 53.37 27.20
N THR A 65 -18.19 53.05 28.28
CA THR A 65 -18.43 51.86 29.10
C THR A 65 -19.42 52.12 30.26
N SER A 66 -19.78 53.37 30.51
CA SER A 66 -20.71 53.74 31.58
C SER A 66 -22.12 53.18 31.36
N LEU A 67 -22.85 52.94 32.45
CA LEU A 67 -24.24 52.48 32.42
C LEU A 67 -25.13 53.45 31.63
N PRO A 68 -26.13 52.95 30.86
CA PRO A 68 -26.93 53.81 30.01
C PRO A 68 -27.79 54.70 30.90
N LYS A 69 -27.87 55.98 30.56
CA LYS A 69 -28.86 56.89 31.16
C LYS A 69 -30.23 56.59 30.55
N GLU A 70 -31.29 56.90 31.30
CA GLU A 70 -32.66 56.75 30.84
C GLU A 70 -32.88 57.58 29.56
N PRO A 71 -33.26 56.97 28.42
CA PRO A 71 -33.50 57.70 27.19
C PRO A 71 -34.73 58.61 27.28
N GLU A 72 -34.65 59.81 26.71
CA GLU A 72 -35.78 60.74 26.67
C GLU A 72 -36.92 60.24 25.76
N LYS A 73 -36.59 59.47 24.73
CA LYS A 73 -37.54 58.93 23.75
C LYS A 73 -37.12 57.54 23.29
N PHE A 74 -38.10 56.66 23.16
CA PHE A 74 -37.96 55.37 22.51
C PHE A 74 -38.70 55.37 21.16
N SER A 75 -38.11 54.77 20.15
CA SER A 75 -38.81 54.30 18.95
C SER A 75 -39.17 52.81 19.09
N LEU A 76 -39.90 52.25 18.13
CA LEU A 76 -40.16 50.81 18.08
C LEU A 76 -39.24 50.15 17.04
N SER A 77 -38.71 48.99 17.39
CA SER A 77 -37.81 48.19 16.57
C SER A 77 -38.25 46.73 16.52
N LEU A 78 -38.34 46.17 15.32
CA LEU A 78 -38.62 44.75 15.16
C LEU A 78 -37.41 43.88 15.54
N ILE A 79 -37.63 42.93 16.45
CA ILE A 79 -36.65 41.94 16.92
C ILE A 79 -37.07 40.53 16.47
N PRO A 80 -36.17 39.70 15.93
CA PRO A 80 -34.75 39.99 15.68
C PRO A 80 -34.52 41.00 14.55
N GLY A 81 -33.48 41.84 14.69
CA GLY A 81 -33.10 42.81 13.67
C GLY A 81 -31.79 43.54 13.96
N SER A 82 -31.18 44.09 12.91
CA SER A 82 -30.02 44.99 13.02
C SER A 82 -30.43 46.46 12.90
N TRP A 83 -29.74 47.35 13.64
CA TRP A 83 -29.95 48.81 13.49
C TRP A 83 -29.32 49.39 12.22
N THR A 84 -28.56 48.56 11.50
CA THR A 84 -27.81 48.91 10.30
C THR A 84 -28.59 48.69 8.99
N LYS A 85 -29.91 48.50 9.04
CA LYS A 85 -30.78 48.34 7.85
C LYS A 85 -31.38 49.70 7.43
N HIS A 86 -31.56 49.91 6.12
CA HIS A 86 -32.32 51.05 5.56
C HIS A 86 -33.76 51.04 6.07
N ASP A 87 -34.27 52.23 6.39
CA ASP A 87 -35.60 52.56 6.92
C ASP A 87 -35.83 52.20 8.39
N TRP A 88 -35.19 52.96 9.28
CA TRP A 88 -35.44 52.90 10.72
C TRP A 88 -36.45 53.96 11.17
N PRO A 89 -37.55 53.58 11.88
CA PRO A 89 -38.52 54.54 12.39
C PRO A 89 -37.88 55.48 13.43
N GLY A 90 -37.72 56.76 13.07
CA GLY A 90 -37.21 57.81 13.96
C GLY A 90 -35.76 58.26 13.72
N SER A 91 -35.09 57.78 12.67
CA SER A 91 -33.88 58.46 12.16
C SER A 91 -34.29 59.58 11.22
N ASP A 92 -34.12 60.84 11.60
CA ASP A 92 -34.38 61.99 10.70
C ASP A 92 -33.40 62.02 9.50
N GLU A 93 -32.32 61.20 9.51
CA GLU A 93 -31.21 61.25 8.54
C GLU A 93 -30.86 59.90 7.84
N GLY A 94 -31.71 58.87 7.91
CA GLY A 94 -31.35 57.55 7.36
C GLY A 94 -30.40 56.76 8.26
N GLU A 95 -29.99 55.57 7.81
CA GLU A 95 -29.34 54.48 8.59
C GLU A 95 -28.48 54.90 9.79
N PHE A 96 -28.65 54.23 10.95
CA PHE A 96 -27.75 54.41 12.07
C PHE A 96 -26.32 53.96 11.74
N PRO A 97 -25.28 54.62 12.31
CA PRO A 97 -23.91 54.19 12.15
C PRO A 97 -23.71 52.71 12.50
N LYS A 98 -22.87 52.05 11.70
CA LYS A 98 -22.44 50.66 11.95
C LYS A 98 -21.85 50.46 13.33
N TYR A 99 -21.14 51.49 13.80
CA TYR A 99 -20.45 51.49 15.07
C TYR A 99 -21.17 52.36 16.08
N GLY A 100 -21.42 51.82 17.27
CA GLY A 100 -22.08 52.55 18.34
C GLY A 100 -22.83 51.65 19.31
N LYS A 101 -23.65 52.29 20.13
CA LYS A 101 -24.42 51.68 21.21
C LYS A 101 -25.91 51.96 21.05
N ALA A 102 -26.71 50.96 21.37
CA ALA A 102 -28.16 51.08 21.41
C ALA A 102 -28.74 50.35 22.62
N LEU A 103 -29.88 50.86 23.11
CA LEU A 103 -30.66 50.26 24.19
C LEU A 103 -31.97 49.71 23.61
N TYR A 104 -32.23 48.44 23.88
CA TYR A 104 -33.49 47.77 23.58
C TYR A 104 -34.22 47.49 24.89
N ARG A 105 -35.47 47.93 25.02
CA ARG A 105 -36.29 47.75 26.22
C ARG A 105 -37.56 46.97 25.93
N VAL A 106 -37.88 46.05 26.84
CA VAL A 106 -39.20 45.45 26.97
C VAL A 106 -39.73 45.68 28.37
N ASP A 107 -40.99 46.09 28.45
CA ASP A 107 -41.71 46.20 29.70
C ASP A 107 -42.40 44.88 30.01
N LEU A 108 -42.08 44.29 31.15
CA LEU A 108 -42.68 43.07 31.66
C LEU A 108 -43.79 43.46 32.65
N VAL A 109 -45.05 43.15 32.30
CA VAL A 109 -46.22 43.47 33.11
C VAL A 109 -46.80 42.20 33.71
N SER A 110 -47.03 42.21 35.02
CA SER A 110 -47.76 41.14 35.72
C SER A 110 -48.51 41.69 36.94
N SER A 111 -49.76 41.24 37.11
CA SER A 111 -50.57 41.51 38.29
C SER A 111 -50.20 40.63 39.49
N ILE A 112 -49.65 39.44 39.22
CA ILE A 112 -49.13 38.50 40.22
C ILE A 112 -47.61 38.67 40.44
N PRO A 113 -47.08 38.33 41.63
CA PRO A 113 -45.65 38.22 41.83
C PRO A 113 -45.04 37.16 40.90
N VAL A 114 -44.03 37.54 40.11
CA VAL A 114 -43.30 36.63 39.23
C VAL A 114 -41.93 36.36 39.84
N GLU A 115 -41.70 35.10 40.20
CA GLU A 115 -40.45 34.66 40.82
C GLU A 115 -39.59 33.86 39.84
N SER A 116 -38.28 34.12 39.87
CA SER A 116 -37.25 33.24 39.32
C SER A 116 -37.44 32.84 37.85
N LEU A 117 -37.66 33.81 36.97
CA LEU A 117 -37.57 33.55 35.53
C LEU A 117 -36.13 33.47 35.08
N HIS A 118 -35.92 32.60 34.09
CA HIS A 118 -34.63 32.40 33.46
C HIS A 118 -34.65 32.99 32.06
N LEU A 119 -33.56 33.65 31.72
CA LEU A 119 -33.33 34.33 30.45
C LEU A 119 -32.07 33.77 29.81
N VAL A 120 -32.22 33.21 28.61
CA VAL A 120 -31.11 32.88 27.73
C VAL A 120 -31.03 33.95 26.66
N SER A 121 -29.87 34.61 26.58
CA SER A 121 -29.51 35.45 25.45
C SER A 121 -28.39 34.78 24.69
N TYR A 122 -28.63 34.47 23.41
CA TYR A 122 -27.60 33.99 22.50
C TYR A 122 -26.59 35.09 22.17
N ASP A 123 -25.46 34.70 21.59
CA ASP A 123 -24.45 35.65 21.13
C ASP A 123 -25.04 36.64 20.10
N GLN A 124 -24.78 37.92 20.30
CA GLN A 124 -25.27 38.98 19.42
C GLN A 124 -24.23 39.40 18.36
N GLY A 125 -23.19 38.59 18.14
CA GLY A 125 -22.03 38.94 17.29
C GLY A 125 -21.18 40.10 17.82
N THR A 126 -21.59 40.69 18.93
CA THR A 126 -21.11 41.94 19.51
C THR A 126 -21.30 41.89 21.02
N ASN A 127 -20.75 42.88 21.73
CA ASN A 127 -20.88 42.94 23.18
C ASN A 127 -22.27 43.41 23.58
N TYR A 128 -22.78 42.82 24.66
CA TYR A 128 -24.06 43.22 25.21
C TYR A 128 -24.10 43.07 26.72
N ARG A 129 -24.98 43.82 27.35
CA ARG A 129 -25.32 43.65 28.76
C ARG A 129 -26.81 43.75 28.98
N ILE A 130 -27.26 43.05 30.01
CA ILE A 130 -28.65 42.91 30.39
C ILE A 130 -28.85 43.66 31.70
N LEU A 131 -29.77 44.61 31.70
CA LEU A 131 -30.17 45.34 32.89
C LEU A 131 -31.62 45.05 33.22
N PHE A 132 -31.95 45.04 34.51
CA PHE A 132 -33.30 44.90 35.01
C PHE A 132 -33.59 46.01 35.99
N ASN A 133 -34.59 46.84 35.68
CA ASN A 133 -34.90 48.08 36.39
C ASN A 133 -33.63 48.95 36.58
N GLY A 134 -32.80 49.06 35.52
CA GLY A 134 -31.55 49.81 35.53
C GLY A 134 -30.36 49.18 36.27
N LYS A 135 -30.53 48.01 36.92
CA LYS A 135 -29.45 47.29 37.57
C LYS A 135 -28.85 46.23 36.63
N LEU A 136 -27.52 46.19 36.56
CA LEU A 136 -26.80 45.18 35.78
C LEU A 136 -27.07 43.78 36.32
N ILE A 137 -27.58 42.88 35.47
CA ILE A 137 -27.71 41.44 35.76
C ILE A 137 -26.54 40.67 35.16
N ASN A 138 -26.19 40.97 33.92
CA ASN A 138 -25.19 40.22 33.18
C ASN A 138 -24.53 41.09 32.10
N GLU A 139 -23.28 40.80 31.78
CA GLU A 139 -22.51 41.47 30.73
C GLU A 139 -21.65 40.42 30.00
N VAL A 140 -21.73 40.44 28.67
CA VAL A 140 -20.92 39.60 27.78
C VAL A 140 -19.98 40.50 26.99
N GLY A 141 -18.68 40.28 27.19
CA GLY A 141 -17.63 41.17 26.73
C GLY A 141 -17.57 42.44 27.57
N LYS A 142 -17.05 43.52 26.99
CA LYS A 142 -17.05 44.85 27.60
C LYS A 142 -17.89 45.79 26.76
N VAL A 143 -19.10 46.11 27.24
CA VAL A 143 -20.02 46.96 26.48
C VAL A 143 -19.45 48.36 26.38
N GLY A 144 -19.38 48.89 25.16
CA GLY A 144 -18.81 50.21 24.90
C GLY A 144 -17.30 50.23 24.63
N ASP A 145 -16.59 49.12 24.84
CA ASP A 145 -15.15 48.99 24.56
C ASP A 145 -14.94 48.69 23.07
N PRO A 146 -14.16 49.51 22.34
CA PRO A 146 -13.92 49.29 20.92
C PRO A 146 -12.75 48.34 20.66
N THR A 147 -12.01 47.89 21.68
CA THR A 147 -10.84 47.01 21.52
C THR A 147 -11.25 45.57 21.21
N GLU A 148 -10.37 44.83 20.52
CA GLU A 148 -10.61 43.40 20.22
C GLU A 148 -10.64 42.54 21.50
N GLU A 149 -9.86 42.91 22.52
CA GLU A 149 -9.86 42.25 23.84
C GLU A 149 -11.21 42.42 24.58
N GLY A 150 -11.95 43.48 24.27
CA GLY A 150 -13.27 43.72 24.82
C GLY A 150 -14.34 42.79 24.24
N LEU A 151 -14.10 42.13 23.10
CA LEU A 151 -15.11 41.32 22.42
C LEU A 151 -15.28 39.95 23.08
N GLU A 152 -16.51 39.56 23.40
CA GLU A 152 -16.83 38.16 23.70
C GLU A 152 -18.11 37.71 22.97
N LEU A 153 -18.10 36.48 22.44
CA LEU A 153 -19.25 35.88 21.78
C LEU A 153 -19.66 34.62 22.53
N LYS A 154 -20.39 34.82 23.62
CA LYS A 154 -20.90 33.74 24.47
C LYS A 154 -22.40 33.84 24.61
N THR A 155 -23.05 32.69 24.74
CA THR A 155 -24.44 32.64 25.20
C THR A 155 -24.46 32.91 26.70
N SER A 156 -25.30 33.84 27.15
CA SER A 156 -25.46 34.17 28.57
C SER A 156 -26.74 33.59 29.15
N TYR A 157 -26.63 33.01 30.34
CA TYR A 157 -27.76 32.56 31.15
C TYR A 157 -27.93 33.49 32.35
N SER A 158 -29.13 34.05 32.52
CA SER A 158 -29.42 35.02 33.58
C SER A 158 -30.69 34.66 34.33
N ILE A 159 -30.73 34.97 35.62
CA ILE A 159 -31.92 34.82 36.47
C ILE A 159 -32.46 36.22 36.74
N LEU A 160 -33.73 36.45 36.38
CA LEU A 160 -34.37 37.74 36.64
C LEU A 160 -34.78 37.84 38.12
N PRO A 161 -34.53 38.98 38.78
CA PRO A 161 -35.07 39.27 40.11
C PRO A 161 -36.60 39.19 40.11
N THR A 162 -37.18 38.85 41.27
CA THR A 162 -38.64 38.86 41.46
C THR A 162 -39.22 40.26 41.19
N TRP A 163 -40.37 40.31 40.52
CA TRP A 163 -41.11 41.56 40.31
C TRP A 163 -42.62 41.37 40.39
N GLN A 164 -43.32 42.48 40.61
CA GLN A 164 -44.78 42.58 40.51
C GLN A 164 -45.11 43.98 39.94
N GLY A 165 -46.17 44.08 39.15
CA GLY A 165 -46.52 45.31 38.44
C GLY A 165 -45.77 45.41 37.11
N THR A 166 -44.97 46.47 36.93
CA THR A 166 -44.16 46.68 35.71
C THR A 166 -42.68 46.62 36.04
N ALA A 167 -41.92 45.85 35.26
CA ALA A 167 -40.46 45.84 35.29
C ALA A 167 -39.88 46.13 33.91
N HIS A 168 -38.71 46.76 33.86
CA HIS A 168 -38.00 47.07 32.62
C HIS A 168 -36.85 46.08 32.44
N LEU A 169 -36.87 45.36 31.31
CA LEU A 169 -35.78 44.51 30.86
C LEU A 169 -35.06 45.19 29.69
N ASP A 170 -33.82 45.57 29.94
CA ASP A 170 -33.00 46.34 29.01
C ASP A 170 -31.85 45.50 28.48
N PHE A 171 -31.67 45.53 27.16
CA PHE A 171 -30.54 44.99 26.43
C PHE A 171 -29.76 46.15 25.83
N GLU A 172 -28.59 46.41 26.38
CA GLU A 172 -27.67 47.38 25.79
C GLU A 172 -26.65 46.65 24.94
N ILE A 173 -26.65 46.96 23.64
CA ILE A 173 -25.78 46.34 22.65
C ILE A 173 -24.76 47.38 22.19
N SER A 174 -23.50 46.99 22.06
CA SER A 174 -22.45 47.82 21.49
C SER A 174 -21.71 47.11 20.37
N ASN A 175 -21.65 47.72 19.19
CA ASN A 175 -20.91 47.19 18.05
C ASN A 175 -19.77 48.14 17.67
N TYR A 176 -18.53 47.66 17.73
CA TYR A 176 -17.35 48.38 17.23
C TYR A 176 -16.49 47.54 16.27
N GLN A 177 -16.79 46.25 16.17
CA GLN A 177 -15.92 45.25 15.55
C GLN A 177 -16.59 44.50 14.41
N TYR A 178 -17.92 44.46 14.36
CA TYR A 178 -18.63 43.59 13.43
C TYR A 178 -19.46 44.37 12.40
N ARG A 179 -19.77 43.76 11.25
CA ARG A 179 -20.52 44.43 10.15
C ARG A 179 -21.95 44.84 10.50
N LYS A 180 -22.53 44.23 11.53
CA LYS A 180 -23.93 44.36 11.95
C LYS A 180 -23.97 44.54 13.45
N GLY A 181 -24.73 45.53 13.90
CA GLY A 181 -25.06 45.72 15.30
C GLY A 181 -26.57 45.60 15.51
N GLY A 182 -26.97 44.97 16.60
CA GLY A 182 -28.37 44.82 16.97
C GLY A 182 -28.66 43.56 17.74
N LEU A 183 -29.91 43.43 18.16
CA LEU A 183 -30.43 42.24 18.81
C LEU A 183 -30.99 41.28 17.74
N TRP A 184 -30.10 40.62 17.01
CA TRP A 184 -30.44 39.79 15.84
C TRP A 184 -30.77 38.31 16.17
N LYS A 185 -30.59 37.88 17.43
CA LYS A 185 -31.06 36.58 17.94
C LYS A 185 -31.99 36.88 19.12
N PRO A 186 -33.28 36.51 19.05
CA PRO A 186 -34.23 36.87 20.09
C PRO A 186 -33.90 36.14 21.40
N PRO A 187 -33.90 36.85 22.55
CA PRO A 187 -33.77 36.20 23.86
C PRO A 187 -34.93 35.25 24.14
N ILE A 188 -34.68 34.27 24.99
CA ILE A 188 -35.68 33.31 25.45
C ILE A 188 -35.90 33.50 26.94
N LEU A 189 -37.15 33.78 27.31
CA LEU A 189 -37.58 34.01 28.69
C LEU A 189 -38.58 32.94 29.11
N GLY A 190 -38.45 32.41 30.33
CA GLY A 190 -39.38 31.40 30.83
C GLY A 190 -39.02 30.82 32.17
N THR A 191 -39.66 29.71 32.51
CA THR A 191 -39.30 28.92 33.70
C THR A 191 -37.91 28.30 33.55
N ALA A 192 -37.23 28.08 34.69
CA ALA A 192 -35.92 27.41 34.75
C ALA A 192 -35.88 26.12 33.94
N GLU A 193 -36.89 25.25 34.17
CA GLU A 193 -37.01 23.95 33.52
C GLU A 193 -37.11 24.08 31.99
N CYS A 194 -37.96 24.98 31.49
CA CYS A 194 -38.21 25.12 30.06
C CYS A 194 -37.01 25.70 29.33
N VAL A 195 -36.44 26.77 29.86
CA VAL A 195 -35.31 27.49 29.25
C VAL A 195 -34.05 26.62 29.27
N SER A 196 -33.75 26.00 30.42
CA SER A 196 -32.59 25.10 30.53
C SER A 196 -32.74 23.88 29.62
N ARG A 197 -33.92 23.25 29.57
CA ARG A 197 -34.14 22.09 28.70
C ARG A 197 -34.00 22.46 27.23
N TYR A 198 -34.60 23.57 26.80
CA TYR A 198 -34.47 24.03 25.41
C TYR A 198 -33.01 24.30 25.02
N TYR A 199 -32.26 24.98 25.91
CA TYR A 199 -30.84 25.23 25.69
C TYR A 199 -30.03 23.94 25.58
N LEU A 200 -30.20 23.03 26.54
CA LEU A 200 -29.46 21.76 26.59
C LEU A 200 -29.80 20.87 25.40
N ASP A 201 -31.08 20.69 25.07
CA ASP A 201 -31.52 19.88 23.93
C ASP A 201 -30.90 20.39 22.62
N ARG A 202 -30.85 21.72 22.45
CA ARG A 202 -30.22 22.35 21.27
C ARG A 202 -28.70 22.14 21.26
N ARG A 203 -28.03 22.41 22.38
CA ARG A 203 -26.58 22.25 22.52
C ARG A 203 -26.15 20.81 22.26
N ASP A 204 -26.88 19.85 22.83
CA ASP A 204 -26.59 18.42 22.71
C ASP A 204 -26.84 17.93 21.28
N LEU A 205 -27.89 18.41 20.61
CA LEU A 205 -28.12 18.12 19.18
C LEU A 205 -26.99 18.65 18.29
N GLU A 206 -26.58 19.92 18.46
CA GLU A 206 -25.45 20.51 17.72
C GLU A 206 -24.15 19.75 18.02
N GLY A 207 -23.93 19.31 19.27
CA GLY A 207 -22.79 18.49 19.67
C GLY A 207 -22.74 17.11 19.00
N ILE A 208 -23.87 16.40 18.95
CA ILE A 208 -24.00 15.10 18.26
C ILE A 208 -23.70 15.27 16.76
N LEU A 209 -24.25 16.31 16.13
CA LEU A 209 -24.01 16.58 14.71
C LEU A 209 -22.53 16.88 14.43
N CYS A 210 -21.89 17.73 15.25
CA CYS A 210 -20.46 18.02 15.13
C CYS A 210 -19.61 16.75 15.29
N GLY A 211 -19.86 15.97 16.35
CA GLY A 211 -19.14 14.72 16.61
C GLY A 211 -19.29 13.70 15.47
N GLY A 212 -20.51 13.54 14.94
CA GLY A 212 -20.79 12.67 13.80
C GLY A 212 -20.05 13.11 12.52
N LEU A 213 -20.03 14.40 12.22
CA LEU A 213 -19.33 14.95 11.06
C LEU A 213 -17.81 14.82 11.18
N PHE A 214 -17.24 15.05 12.37
CA PHE A 214 -15.81 14.85 12.60
C PHE A 214 -15.41 13.38 12.48
N PHE A 215 -16.18 12.49 13.10
CA PHE A 215 -15.94 11.05 12.99
C PHE A 215 -15.98 10.58 11.53
N LEU A 216 -17.04 10.98 10.80
CA LEU A 216 -17.18 10.64 9.39
C LEU A 216 -16.07 11.23 8.52
N GLY A 217 -15.64 12.45 8.84
CA GLY A 217 -14.54 13.13 8.18
C GLY A 217 -13.23 12.35 8.34
N LEU A 218 -12.88 12.01 9.58
CA LEU A 218 -11.70 11.21 9.89
C LEU A 218 -11.78 9.82 9.28
N PHE A 219 -12.96 9.18 9.32
CA PHE A 219 -13.18 7.86 8.71
C PHE A 219 -12.87 7.88 7.21
N HIS A 220 -13.39 8.84 6.46
CA HIS A 220 -13.14 8.91 5.01
C HIS A 220 -11.71 9.31 4.66
N ILE A 221 -11.08 10.18 5.46
CA ILE A 221 -9.64 10.47 5.32
C ILE A 221 -8.83 9.18 5.55
N PHE A 222 -9.11 8.44 6.62
CA PHE A 222 -8.45 7.18 6.92
C PHE A 222 -8.61 6.17 5.78
N VAL A 223 -9.83 5.96 5.27
CA VAL A 223 -10.10 5.07 4.13
C VAL A 223 -9.31 5.53 2.88
N SER A 224 -9.22 6.84 2.64
CA SER A 224 -8.50 7.39 1.49
C SER A 224 -6.97 7.25 1.57
N VAL A 225 -6.41 7.28 2.78
CA VAL A 225 -4.95 7.19 3.00
C VAL A 225 -4.50 5.72 3.02
N PHE A 226 -5.21 4.87 3.76
CA PHE A 226 -4.76 3.52 4.05
C PHE A 226 -5.33 2.44 3.13
N TYR A 227 -6.52 2.67 2.55
CA TYR A 227 -7.24 1.59 1.88
C TYR A 227 -7.36 1.78 0.38
N LYS A 228 -7.59 3.02 -0.07
CA LYS A 228 -7.82 3.34 -1.48
C LYS A 228 -7.35 4.77 -1.71
N LYS A 229 -6.46 5.01 -2.68
CA LYS A 229 -6.17 6.35 -3.22
C LYS A 229 -7.38 6.93 -3.99
N ASP A 230 -8.55 6.91 -3.36
CA ASP A 230 -9.80 7.43 -3.90
C ASP A 230 -9.94 8.88 -3.45
N SER A 231 -9.65 9.79 -4.36
CA SER A 231 -9.75 11.23 -4.14
C SER A 231 -11.13 11.66 -3.64
N SER A 232 -12.21 10.97 -4.05
CA SER A 232 -13.56 11.35 -3.63
C SER A 232 -13.79 11.16 -2.12
N ALA A 233 -13.19 10.13 -1.51
CA ALA A 233 -13.25 9.91 -0.08
C ALA A 233 -12.44 10.96 0.69
N LEU A 234 -11.24 11.30 0.21
CA LEU A 234 -10.42 12.34 0.82
C LEU A 234 -11.15 13.69 0.86
N ILE A 235 -11.71 14.11 -0.28
CA ILE A 235 -12.41 15.39 -0.38
C ILE A 235 -13.70 15.37 0.47
N LEU A 236 -14.45 14.27 0.51
CA LEU A 236 -15.61 14.14 1.40
C LEU A 236 -15.21 14.25 2.87
N GLY A 237 -14.07 13.65 3.22
CA GLY A 237 -13.51 13.72 4.57
C GLY A 237 -13.18 15.16 5.00
N ILE A 238 -12.46 15.88 4.14
CA ILE A 238 -12.11 17.30 4.36
C ILE A 238 -13.37 18.18 4.42
N LEU A 239 -14.34 17.94 3.52
CA LEU A 239 -15.63 18.64 3.54
C LEU A 239 -16.37 18.41 4.86
N SER A 240 -16.43 17.17 5.33
CA SER A 240 -17.12 16.81 6.58
C SER A 240 -16.50 17.50 7.79
N ILE A 241 -15.17 17.57 7.86
CA ILE A 241 -14.45 18.32 8.92
C ILE A 241 -14.72 19.81 8.79
N THR A 242 -14.67 20.37 7.57
CA THR A 242 -14.91 21.81 7.34
C THR A 242 -16.30 22.22 7.79
N VAL A 243 -17.31 21.40 7.45
CA VAL A 243 -18.69 21.60 7.91
C VAL A 243 -18.79 21.41 9.43
N GLY A 244 -18.17 20.37 9.98
CA GLY A 244 -18.16 20.12 11.42
C GLY A 244 -17.58 21.30 12.20
N LEU A 245 -16.44 21.85 11.75
CA LEU A 245 -15.84 23.06 12.32
C LEU A 245 -16.79 24.25 12.25
N ARG A 246 -17.48 24.43 11.12
CA ARG A 246 -18.47 25.50 10.97
C ARG A 246 -19.57 25.40 12.01
N LEU A 247 -20.27 24.25 12.08
CA LEU A 247 -21.34 24.02 13.05
C LEU A 247 -20.84 24.25 14.48
N TYR A 248 -19.62 23.82 14.78
CA TYR A 248 -19.01 23.95 16.10
C TYR A 248 -18.74 25.41 16.49
N THR A 249 -18.50 26.28 15.50
CA THR A 249 -18.28 27.72 15.68
C THR A 249 -19.55 28.59 15.58
N THR A 250 -20.64 28.07 15.00
CA THR A 250 -21.95 28.74 14.83
C THR A 250 -23.00 28.27 15.84
N GLY A 251 -24.26 28.72 15.74
CA GLY A 251 -25.35 28.23 16.59
C GLY A 251 -25.23 28.67 18.05
N VAL A 252 -25.20 27.67 18.95
CA VAL A 252 -24.96 27.87 20.39
C VAL A 252 -23.49 28.24 20.69
N ARG A 253 -22.61 28.10 19.68
CA ARG A 253 -21.14 28.26 19.77
C ARG A 253 -20.55 27.31 20.81
N LEU A 254 -20.39 26.04 20.44
CA LEU A 254 -19.75 25.04 21.28
C LEU A 254 -18.25 25.31 21.45
N PHE A 255 -17.60 25.94 20.45
CA PHE A 255 -16.15 26.19 20.46
C PHE A 255 -15.67 26.93 21.73
N PRO A 256 -16.22 28.09 22.11
CA PRO A 256 -15.75 28.86 23.26
C PRO A 256 -16.05 28.19 24.62
N GLU A 257 -16.98 27.23 24.67
CA GLU A 257 -17.25 26.44 25.88
C GLU A 257 -16.13 25.41 26.16
N HIS A 258 -15.49 24.89 25.11
CA HIS A 258 -14.51 23.80 25.23
C HIS A 258 -13.05 24.27 25.11
N PHE A 259 -12.81 25.41 24.45
CA PHE A 259 -11.45 25.92 24.20
C PHE A 259 -11.30 27.36 24.71
N LEU A 260 -10.25 27.58 25.51
CA LEU A 260 -9.86 28.90 26.02
C LEU A 260 -9.05 29.68 24.97
N VAL A 261 -9.68 30.03 23.85
CA VAL A 261 -9.08 30.83 22.79
C VAL A 261 -9.85 32.14 22.58
N GLY A 262 -9.16 33.16 22.08
CA GLY A 262 -9.76 34.47 21.83
C GLY A 262 -10.89 34.44 20.78
N PRO A 263 -11.79 35.45 20.81
CA PRO A 263 -12.95 35.57 19.92
C PRO A 263 -12.63 35.50 18.42
N GLU A 264 -11.45 35.97 18.10
CA GLU A 264 -10.92 36.06 16.76
C GLU A 264 -10.74 34.68 16.09
N ILE A 265 -10.29 33.67 16.85
CA ILE A 265 -9.95 32.36 16.29
C ILE A 265 -11.21 31.69 15.75
N TYR A 266 -12.27 31.59 16.55
CA TYR A 266 -13.49 30.93 16.09
C TYR A 266 -14.28 31.77 15.08
N LEU A 267 -14.24 33.11 15.13
CA LEU A 267 -14.80 33.93 14.04
C LEU A 267 -14.06 33.69 12.72
N ARG A 268 -12.72 33.64 12.72
CA ARG A 268 -11.94 33.32 11.51
C ARG A 268 -12.31 31.92 10.99
N THR A 269 -12.39 30.93 11.88
CA THR A 269 -12.80 29.57 11.51
C THR A 269 -14.22 29.54 10.93
N GLU A 270 -15.17 30.29 11.49
CA GLU A 270 -16.54 30.40 10.99
C GLU A 270 -16.57 30.90 9.54
N PHE A 271 -15.86 31.98 9.23
CA PHE A 271 -15.84 32.56 7.87
C PHE A 271 -15.03 31.71 6.88
N ILE A 272 -13.86 31.21 7.28
CA ILE A 272 -13.02 30.37 6.40
C ILE A 272 -13.76 29.08 6.04
N SER A 273 -14.42 28.44 7.01
CA SER A 273 -15.21 27.23 6.75
C SER A 273 -16.42 27.51 5.85
N TRP A 274 -17.05 28.68 5.95
CA TRP A 274 -18.07 29.13 5.00
C TRP A 274 -17.50 29.28 3.57
N PHE A 275 -16.39 29.99 3.40
CA PHE A 275 -15.80 30.23 2.08
C PHE A 275 -15.28 28.95 1.41
N MET A 276 -14.66 28.06 2.19
CA MET A 276 -14.08 26.80 1.67
C MET A 276 -15.11 25.69 1.47
N GLY A 277 -16.20 25.67 2.25
CA GLY A 277 -17.18 24.58 2.21
C GLY A 277 -17.82 24.38 0.83
N MET A 278 -18.15 25.47 0.12
CA MET A 278 -18.79 25.41 -1.19
C MET A 278 -17.90 24.82 -2.31
N PRO A 279 -16.68 25.32 -2.56
CA PRO A 279 -15.81 24.71 -3.55
C PRO A 279 -15.39 23.28 -3.14
N LEU A 280 -15.30 22.94 -1.85
CA LEU A 280 -15.09 21.56 -1.40
C LEU A 280 -16.27 20.64 -1.76
N ALA A 281 -17.51 21.10 -1.56
CA ALA A 281 -18.70 20.35 -1.97
C ALA A 281 -18.75 20.13 -3.48
N GLN A 282 -18.43 21.16 -4.28
CA GLN A 282 -18.34 21.02 -5.73
C GLN A 282 -17.20 20.09 -6.15
N HIS A 283 -16.04 20.18 -5.49
CA HIS A 283 -14.89 19.30 -5.74
C HIS A 283 -15.26 17.85 -5.53
N PHE A 284 -15.91 17.54 -4.40
CA PHE A 284 -16.41 16.21 -4.12
C PHE A 284 -17.32 15.68 -5.24
N LEU A 285 -18.28 16.50 -5.69
CA LEU A 285 -19.18 16.12 -6.79
C LEU A 285 -18.43 15.82 -8.09
N LEU A 286 -17.41 16.60 -8.43
CA LEU A 286 -16.62 16.40 -9.65
C LEU A 286 -15.65 15.21 -9.57
N GLU A 287 -15.21 14.82 -8.37
CA GLU A 287 -14.48 13.57 -8.16
C GLU A 287 -15.42 12.35 -8.28
N VAL A 288 -16.66 12.45 -7.80
CA VAL A 288 -17.66 11.38 -7.95
C VAL A 288 -18.14 11.27 -9.39
N PHE A 289 -18.37 12.40 -10.07
CA PHE A 289 -18.86 12.50 -11.44
C PHE A 289 -17.88 13.33 -12.31
N PRO A 290 -16.82 12.71 -12.85
CA PRO A 290 -15.76 13.43 -13.56
C PRO A 290 -16.27 13.98 -14.90
N MET A 291 -16.65 15.26 -14.89
CA MET A 291 -17.07 16.01 -16.08
C MET A 291 -16.09 17.14 -16.40
N ASN A 292 -15.62 17.20 -17.65
CA ASN A 292 -14.61 18.18 -18.09
C ASN A 292 -15.05 19.65 -17.91
N PHE A 293 -16.35 19.95 -18.11
CA PHE A 293 -16.87 21.31 -18.00
C PHE A 293 -16.78 21.88 -16.58
N GLY A 294 -16.92 21.05 -15.55
CA GLY A 294 -16.95 21.50 -14.15
C GLY A 294 -15.60 21.97 -13.60
N LYS A 295 -14.48 21.46 -14.13
CA LYS A 295 -13.14 21.72 -13.58
C LYS A 295 -12.71 23.19 -13.65
N LYS A 296 -13.11 23.91 -14.70
CA LYS A 296 -12.81 25.36 -14.83
C LYS A 296 -13.53 26.18 -13.75
N PHE A 297 -14.80 25.88 -13.50
CA PHE A 297 -15.60 26.57 -12.49
C PHE A 297 -15.14 26.23 -11.09
N LEU A 298 -14.74 24.98 -10.85
CA LEU A 298 -14.13 24.58 -9.59
C LEU A 298 -12.87 25.41 -9.27
N LYS A 299 -12.00 25.60 -10.26
CA LYS A 299 -10.79 26.43 -10.12
C LYS A 299 -11.15 27.88 -9.75
N LEU A 300 -12.14 28.47 -10.42
CA LEU A 300 -12.64 29.81 -10.09
C LEU A 300 -13.20 29.85 -8.65
N GLY A 301 -13.96 28.83 -8.25
CA GLY A 301 -14.50 28.70 -6.89
C GLY A 301 -13.41 28.74 -5.83
N TYR A 302 -12.34 27.94 -5.98
CA TYR A 302 -11.20 27.96 -5.07
C TYR A 302 -10.39 29.26 -5.11
N ILE A 303 -10.28 29.94 -6.27
CA ILE A 303 -9.60 31.23 -6.36
C ILE A 303 -10.34 32.27 -5.51
N PHE A 304 -11.66 32.40 -5.67
CA PHE A 304 -12.45 33.36 -4.88
C PHE A 304 -12.47 33.00 -3.39
N ALA A 305 -12.67 31.72 -3.07
CA ALA A 305 -12.61 31.26 -1.68
C ALA A 305 -11.23 31.53 -1.06
N GLY A 306 -10.15 31.26 -1.78
CA GLY A 306 -8.78 31.54 -1.33
C GLY A 306 -8.52 33.03 -1.10
N ILE A 307 -9.01 33.91 -2.00
CA ILE A 307 -8.93 35.36 -1.81
C ILE A 307 -9.68 35.77 -0.54
N PHE A 308 -10.91 35.29 -0.35
CA PHE A 308 -11.69 35.61 0.85
C PHE A 308 -11.05 35.07 2.12
N THR A 309 -10.52 33.84 2.10
CA THR A 309 -9.76 33.26 3.20
C THR A 309 -8.51 34.08 3.54
N LEU A 310 -7.75 34.55 2.54
CA LEU A 310 -6.58 35.40 2.77
C LEU A 310 -6.98 36.75 3.38
N ILE A 311 -8.03 37.41 2.85
CA ILE A 311 -8.52 38.66 3.44
C ILE A 311 -9.00 38.41 4.87
N THR A 312 -9.72 37.31 5.12
CA THR A 312 -10.08 36.92 6.49
C THR A 312 -8.83 36.85 7.33
N LEU A 313 -7.85 35.99 7.00
CA LEU A 313 -6.62 35.78 7.79
C LEU A 313 -5.81 37.04 8.11
N PHE A 314 -5.80 38.05 7.24
CA PHE A 314 -4.94 39.23 7.40
C PHE A 314 -5.68 40.52 7.79
N THR A 315 -7.01 40.49 7.97
CA THR A 315 -7.79 41.66 8.38
C THR A 315 -8.61 41.39 9.64
N GLY A 316 -9.10 42.46 10.28
CA GLY A 316 -10.00 42.37 11.43
C GLY A 316 -11.46 42.09 11.05
N PRO A 317 -12.32 41.71 12.02
CA PRO A 317 -13.73 41.40 11.79
C PRO A 317 -14.52 42.53 11.13
N ALA A 318 -14.10 43.78 11.34
CA ALA A 318 -14.71 44.95 10.73
C ALA A 318 -14.62 44.93 9.19
N ILE A 319 -13.60 44.28 8.64
CA ILE A 319 -13.36 44.19 7.19
C ILE A 319 -13.87 42.86 6.65
N TYR A 320 -13.34 41.73 7.14
CA TYR A 320 -13.65 40.44 6.51
C TYR A 320 -15.10 40.02 6.68
N SER A 321 -15.80 40.52 7.70
CA SER A 321 -17.20 40.16 7.88
C SER A 321 -18.07 40.63 6.72
N TYR A 322 -17.69 41.70 6.01
CA TYR A 322 -18.39 42.15 4.81
C TYR A 322 -18.27 41.21 3.61
N LEU A 323 -17.28 40.32 3.59
CA LEU A 323 -17.09 39.36 2.51
C LEU A 323 -18.23 38.33 2.45
N ILE A 324 -19.06 38.20 3.49
CA ILE A 324 -20.22 37.30 3.46
C ILE A 324 -21.17 37.66 2.31
N ASN A 325 -21.41 38.94 2.06
CA ASN A 325 -22.39 39.40 1.08
C ASN A 325 -21.98 39.03 -0.35
N PRO A 326 -20.77 39.39 -0.85
CA PRO A 326 -20.32 38.93 -2.16
C PRO A 326 -20.16 37.40 -2.23
N SER A 327 -19.92 36.71 -1.10
CA SER A 327 -19.87 35.25 -1.09
C SER A 327 -21.21 34.57 -1.40
N TYR A 328 -22.36 35.25 -1.22
CA TYR A 328 -23.66 34.71 -1.63
C TYR A 328 -23.76 34.52 -3.15
N LEU A 329 -23.14 35.41 -3.94
CA LEU A 329 -23.07 35.24 -5.40
C LEU A 329 -22.23 34.00 -5.77
N LEU A 330 -21.12 33.80 -5.06
CA LEU A 330 -20.28 32.61 -5.23
C LEU A 330 -21.05 31.34 -4.84
N PHE A 331 -21.84 31.38 -3.77
CA PHE A 331 -22.72 30.30 -3.35
C PHE A 331 -23.72 29.93 -4.45
N VAL A 332 -24.48 30.91 -4.96
CA VAL A 332 -25.46 30.68 -6.05
C VAL A 332 -24.77 30.10 -7.27
N PHE A 333 -23.63 30.67 -7.66
CA PHE A 333 -22.84 30.19 -8.79
C PHE A 333 -22.40 28.73 -8.65
N ASN A 334 -21.81 28.35 -7.50
CA ASN A 334 -21.41 26.97 -7.22
C ASN A 334 -22.62 26.03 -7.16
N GLY A 335 -23.73 26.50 -6.59
CA GLY A 335 -25.00 25.79 -6.52
C GLY A 335 -25.54 25.42 -7.90
N VAL A 336 -25.62 26.40 -8.81
CA VAL A 336 -26.05 26.20 -10.19
C VAL A 336 -25.10 25.26 -10.94
N CYS A 337 -23.78 25.45 -10.80
CA CYS A 337 -22.80 24.57 -11.45
C CYS A 337 -22.95 23.11 -10.98
N SER A 338 -23.16 22.91 -9.68
CA SER A 338 -23.35 21.58 -9.07
C SER A 338 -24.67 20.93 -9.51
N LEU A 339 -25.76 21.70 -9.60
CA LEU A 339 -27.03 21.24 -10.18
C LEU A 339 -26.84 20.77 -11.63
N VAL A 340 -26.15 21.53 -12.47
CA VAL A 340 -25.91 21.16 -13.87
C VAL A 340 -25.14 19.84 -13.97
N VAL A 341 -24.11 19.63 -13.13
CA VAL A 341 -23.35 18.38 -13.08
C VAL A 341 -24.26 17.21 -12.69
N LEU A 342 -25.05 17.38 -11.63
CA LEU A 342 -25.94 16.33 -11.11
C LEU A 342 -27.08 15.99 -12.08
N THR A 343 -27.72 16.99 -12.68
CA THR A 343 -28.76 16.78 -13.70
C THR A 343 -28.19 16.05 -14.91
N ARG A 344 -26.97 16.39 -15.36
CA ARG A 344 -26.32 15.65 -16.44
C ARG A 344 -25.97 14.22 -16.01
N ALA A 345 -25.43 14.01 -14.81
CA ALA A 345 -25.12 12.68 -14.30
C ALA A 345 -26.36 11.78 -14.24
N VAL A 346 -27.50 12.34 -13.83
CA VAL A 346 -28.81 11.69 -13.87
C VAL A 346 -29.23 11.37 -15.31
N SER A 347 -29.12 12.34 -16.24
CA SER A 347 -29.48 12.12 -17.65
C SER A 347 -28.63 11.03 -18.32
N GLN A 348 -27.36 10.88 -17.89
CA GLN A 348 -26.43 9.86 -18.34
C GLN A 348 -26.61 8.53 -17.59
N LYS A 349 -27.61 8.42 -16.70
CA LYS A 349 -27.91 7.23 -15.89
C LYS A 349 -26.72 6.76 -15.05
N MET A 350 -25.89 7.70 -14.58
CA MET A 350 -24.73 7.35 -13.75
C MET A 350 -25.20 6.74 -12.41
N PRO A 351 -24.56 5.66 -11.92
CA PRO A 351 -24.96 5.00 -10.69
C PRO A 351 -24.99 5.96 -9.50
N GLY A 352 -26.08 5.93 -8.74
CA GLY A 352 -26.25 6.76 -7.54
C GLY A 352 -26.57 8.23 -7.78
N ALA A 353 -26.52 8.74 -9.02
CA ALA A 353 -26.68 10.18 -9.31
C ALA A 353 -27.98 10.79 -8.76
N TYR A 354 -29.09 10.04 -8.74
CA TYR A 354 -30.35 10.47 -8.13
C TYR A 354 -30.24 10.73 -6.62
N ILE A 355 -29.46 9.92 -5.89
CA ILE A 355 -29.27 10.09 -4.44
C ILE A 355 -28.47 11.37 -4.18
N TYR A 356 -27.40 11.60 -4.95
CA TYR A 356 -26.61 12.83 -4.86
C TYR A 356 -27.45 14.07 -5.22
N LEU A 357 -28.28 13.99 -6.27
CA LEU A 357 -29.17 15.10 -6.66
C LEU A 357 -30.22 15.40 -5.58
N ALA A 358 -30.89 14.38 -5.05
CA ALA A 358 -31.88 14.55 -3.99
C ALA A 358 -31.25 15.15 -2.72
N GLY A 359 -30.09 14.63 -2.30
CA GLY A 359 -29.32 15.19 -1.20
C GLY A 359 -28.91 16.63 -1.45
N PHE A 360 -28.47 16.97 -2.67
CA PHE A 360 -28.05 18.32 -3.01
C PHE A 360 -29.21 19.33 -3.00
N ILE A 361 -30.39 18.95 -3.50
CA ILE A 361 -31.59 19.80 -3.41
C ILE A 361 -31.93 20.08 -1.94
N PHE A 362 -31.82 19.06 -1.08
CA PHE A 362 -32.03 19.22 0.35
C PHE A 362 -31.00 20.19 0.95
N LEU A 363 -29.70 20.01 0.65
CA LEU A 363 -28.65 20.93 1.06
C LEU A 363 -28.95 22.38 0.65
N LEU A 364 -29.35 22.60 -0.61
CA LEU A 364 -29.70 23.94 -1.11
C LEU A 364 -30.88 24.54 -0.33
N PHE A 365 -31.91 23.77 0.00
CA PHE A 365 -33.04 24.26 0.79
C PHE A 365 -32.58 24.79 2.16
N PHE A 366 -31.75 24.04 2.89
CA PHE A 366 -31.25 24.49 4.20
C PHE A 366 -30.27 25.66 4.10
N MET A 367 -29.42 25.68 3.08
CA MET A 367 -28.50 26.79 2.84
C MET A 367 -29.25 28.07 2.46
N ILE A 368 -30.30 27.99 1.62
CA ILE A 368 -31.15 29.13 1.30
C ILE A 368 -31.88 29.63 2.55
N SER A 369 -32.43 28.72 3.36
CA SER A 369 -33.06 29.06 4.64
C SER A 369 -32.10 29.82 5.56
N GLU A 370 -30.84 29.38 5.65
CA GLU A 370 -29.80 30.03 6.45
C GLU A 370 -29.38 31.40 5.90
N ILE A 371 -29.23 31.53 4.58
CA ILE A 371 -28.95 32.83 3.95
C ILE A 371 -30.09 33.81 4.25
N LEU A 372 -31.35 33.36 4.16
CA LEU A 372 -32.52 34.18 4.47
C LEU A 372 -32.61 34.53 5.97
N PHE A 373 -32.19 33.63 6.86
CA PHE A 373 -32.06 33.90 8.29
C PHE A 373 -31.01 34.99 8.56
N HIS A 374 -29.80 34.87 8.02
CA HIS A 374 -28.75 35.88 8.19
C HIS A 374 -29.00 37.19 7.44
N ALA A 375 -29.82 37.16 6.39
CA ALA A 375 -30.36 38.35 5.72
C ALA A 375 -31.49 39.01 6.52
N GLU A 376 -31.88 38.44 7.68
CA GLU A 376 -32.96 38.93 8.54
C GLU A 376 -34.30 39.03 7.77
N VAL A 377 -34.58 38.02 6.93
CA VAL A 377 -35.83 37.88 6.16
C VAL A 377 -36.73 36.81 6.77
N LEU A 378 -36.15 35.72 7.27
CA LEU A 378 -36.88 34.64 7.93
C LEU A 378 -36.56 34.61 9.44
N ASP A 379 -37.61 34.70 10.26
CA ASP A 379 -37.55 34.39 11.70
C ASP A 379 -37.65 32.88 11.91
N SER A 380 -36.61 32.17 11.48
CA SER A 380 -36.50 30.72 11.61
C SER A 380 -35.44 30.34 12.65
N TRP A 381 -35.03 29.08 12.64
CA TRP A 381 -33.94 28.55 13.46
C TRP A 381 -32.74 28.32 12.53
N GLU A 382 -31.52 28.42 13.07
CA GLU A 382 -30.32 27.98 12.34
C GLU A 382 -30.43 26.49 12.06
N LEU A 383 -30.82 26.19 10.83
CA LEU A 383 -31.30 24.88 10.39
C LEU A 383 -30.26 24.13 9.54
N SER A 384 -29.23 24.85 9.15
CA SER A 384 -28.17 24.40 8.25
C SER A 384 -27.49 23.14 8.75
N GLY A 385 -27.25 23.02 10.06
CA GLY A 385 -26.57 21.86 10.63
C GLY A 385 -27.24 20.52 10.31
N ILE A 386 -28.58 20.48 10.34
CA ILE A 386 -29.35 19.27 9.98
C ILE A 386 -29.27 19.02 8.48
N GLY A 387 -29.43 20.07 7.67
CA GLY A 387 -29.35 19.99 6.21
C GLY A 387 -28.01 19.42 5.73
N VAL A 388 -26.91 19.92 6.26
CA VAL A 388 -25.58 19.43 5.90
C VAL A 388 -25.31 18.05 6.48
N GLY A 389 -25.77 17.76 7.71
CA GLY A 389 -25.68 16.42 8.30
C GLY A 389 -26.34 15.36 7.42
N ILE A 390 -27.57 15.61 6.97
CA ILE A 390 -28.30 14.69 6.07
C ILE A 390 -27.61 14.55 4.72
N PHE A 391 -27.14 15.66 4.13
CA PHE A 391 -26.39 15.63 2.88
C PHE A 391 -25.13 14.78 3.00
N VAL A 392 -24.30 15.04 4.00
CA VAL A 392 -23.01 14.37 4.20
C VAL A 392 -23.21 12.89 4.54
N LEU A 393 -24.18 12.56 5.41
CA LEU A 393 -24.51 11.16 5.74
C LEU A 393 -25.04 10.39 4.53
N GLY A 394 -25.97 10.99 3.76
CA GLY A 394 -26.52 10.38 2.55
C GLY A 394 -25.46 10.09 1.49
N ASN A 395 -24.54 11.05 1.28
CA ASN A 395 -23.43 10.88 0.35
C ASN A 395 -22.38 9.88 0.85
N SER A 396 -22.11 9.85 2.16
CA SER A 396 -21.23 8.85 2.77
C SER A 396 -21.75 7.43 2.56
N LEU A 397 -23.05 7.22 2.75
CA LEU A 397 -23.70 5.93 2.50
C LEU A 397 -23.63 5.55 1.01
N SER A 398 -23.87 6.51 0.12
CA SER A 398 -23.75 6.30 -1.31
C SER A 398 -22.32 5.91 -1.72
N LEU A 399 -21.31 6.63 -1.23
CA LEU A 399 -19.91 6.33 -1.49
C LEU A 399 -19.52 4.95 -0.93
N SER A 400 -19.93 4.64 0.30
CA SER A 400 -19.72 3.33 0.94
C SER A 400 -20.33 2.20 0.10
N SER A 401 -21.54 2.40 -0.44
CA SER A 401 -22.20 1.43 -1.31
C SER A 401 -21.41 1.18 -2.61
N LYS A 402 -20.86 2.25 -3.23
CA LYS A 402 -20.00 2.17 -4.42
C LYS A 402 -18.68 1.46 -4.12
N MET A 403 -18.11 1.70 -2.94
CA MET A 403 -16.90 0.99 -2.51
C MET A 403 -17.16 -0.50 -2.33
N LEU A 404 -18.26 -0.86 -1.67
CA LEU A 404 -18.65 -2.26 -1.45
C LEU A 404 -18.89 -3.01 -2.77
N SER A 405 -19.55 -2.37 -3.75
CA SER A 405 -19.71 -2.99 -5.07
C SER A 405 -18.37 -3.21 -5.77
N GLY A 406 -17.45 -2.24 -5.68
CA GLY A 406 -16.10 -2.36 -6.23
C GLY A 406 -15.27 -3.46 -5.55
N PHE A 407 -15.45 -3.69 -4.24
CA PHE A 407 -14.81 -4.80 -3.54
C PHE A 407 -15.31 -6.16 -4.04
N ARG A 408 -16.63 -6.33 -4.17
CA ARG A 408 -17.22 -7.58 -4.68
C ARG A 408 -16.78 -7.92 -6.09
N GLU A 409 -16.61 -6.91 -6.94
CA GLU A 409 -16.14 -7.12 -8.31
C GLU A 409 -14.67 -7.59 -8.32
N ARG A 410 -13.81 -6.98 -7.50
CA ARG A 410 -12.41 -7.41 -7.35
C ARG A 410 -12.29 -8.81 -6.76
N GLU A 411 -13.10 -9.13 -5.75
CA GLU A 411 -13.13 -10.45 -5.14
C GLU A 411 -13.48 -11.53 -6.17
N LYS A 412 -14.50 -11.29 -7.01
CA LYS A 412 -14.85 -12.19 -8.12
C LYS A 412 -13.72 -12.33 -9.15
N VAL A 413 -13.08 -11.22 -9.53
CA VAL A 413 -11.95 -11.26 -10.48
C VAL A 413 -10.78 -12.05 -9.89
N GLN A 414 -10.51 -11.89 -8.60
CA GLN A 414 -9.46 -12.63 -7.89
C GLN A 414 -9.78 -14.12 -7.81
N GLU A 415 -11.03 -14.48 -7.53
CA GLU A 415 -11.49 -15.87 -7.52
C GLU A 415 -11.31 -16.53 -8.89
N ILE A 416 -11.77 -15.88 -9.96
CA ILE A 416 -11.58 -16.35 -11.34
C ILE A 416 -10.09 -16.50 -11.67
N LEU A 417 -9.25 -15.54 -11.27
CA LEU A 417 -7.81 -15.60 -11.49
C LEU A 417 -7.17 -16.78 -10.76
N ASN A 418 -7.55 -17.03 -9.51
CA ASN A 418 -7.05 -18.16 -8.73
C ASN A 418 -7.45 -19.49 -9.36
N THR A 419 -8.72 -19.66 -9.77
CA THR A 419 -9.16 -20.89 -10.46
C THR A 419 -8.40 -21.12 -11.76
N ASN A 420 -8.20 -20.08 -12.57
CA ASN A 420 -7.42 -20.18 -13.81
C ASN A 420 -5.96 -20.54 -13.54
N LEU A 421 -5.37 -20.00 -12.47
CA LEU A 421 -4.00 -20.29 -12.07
C LEU A 421 -3.86 -21.75 -11.61
N GLU A 422 -4.80 -22.24 -10.80
CA GLU A 422 -4.83 -23.64 -10.36
C GLU A 422 -4.93 -24.61 -11.55
N GLU A 423 -5.79 -24.30 -12.54
CA GLU A 423 -5.91 -25.12 -13.74
C GLU A 423 -4.61 -25.10 -14.58
N LEU A 424 -3.99 -23.93 -14.75
CA LEU A 424 -2.74 -23.78 -15.48
C LEU A 424 -1.60 -24.55 -14.81
N VAL A 425 -1.47 -24.43 -13.48
CA VAL A 425 -0.48 -25.17 -12.69
C VAL A 425 -0.70 -26.67 -12.86
N ARG A 426 -1.94 -27.15 -12.70
CA ARG A 426 -2.26 -28.57 -12.88
C ARG A 426 -1.91 -29.09 -14.27
N LYS A 427 -2.17 -28.31 -15.32
CA LYS A 427 -1.81 -28.67 -16.70
C LYS A 427 -0.29 -28.76 -16.87
N ARG A 428 0.45 -27.77 -16.38
CA ARG A 428 1.93 -27.77 -16.46
C ARG A 428 2.56 -28.91 -15.67
N THR A 429 2.03 -29.22 -14.49
CA THR A 429 2.51 -30.36 -13.70
C THR A 429 2.35 -31.67 -14.46
N ARG A 430 1.21 -31.90 -15.12
CA ARG A 430 1.00 -33.10 -15.95
C ARG A 430 1.92 -33.16 -17.17
N GLU A 431 2.13 -32.04 -17.86
CA GLU A 431 3.07 -31.98 -18.99
C GLU A 431 4.50 -32.30 -18.55
N LEU A 432 4.92 -31.80 -17.38
CA LEU A 432 6.22 -32.10 -16.79
C LEU A 432 6.35 -33.56 -16.36
N GLU A 433 5.32 -34.12 -15.71
CA GLU A 433 5.28 -35.55 -15.34
C GLU A 433 5.43 -36.44 -16.58
N PHE A 434 4.68 -36.14 -17.64
CA PHE A 434 4.77 -36.89 -18.89
C PHE A 434 6.17 -36.80 -19.54
N ALA A 435 6.73 -35.59 -19.64
CA ALA A 435 8.07 -35.40 -20.20
C ALA A 435 9.17 -36.08 -19.38
N ARG A 436 9.02 -36.10 -18.04
CA ARG A 436 9.92 -36.83 -17.14
C ARG A 436 9.83 -38.33 -17.43
N ASP A 437 8.63 -38.89 -17.46
CA ASP A 437 8.42 -40.33 -17.65
C ASP A 437 8.97 -40.82 -19.00
N GLU A 438 8.82 -40.01 -20.06
CA GLU A 438 9.40 -40.29 -21.37
C GLU A 438 10.93 -40.29 -21.34
N ALA A 439 11.54 -39.31 -20.67
CA ALA A 439 13.00 -39.24 -20.51
C ALA A 439 13.55 -40.41 -19.69
N GLU A 440 12.88 -40.81 -18.61
CA GLU A 440 13.26 -41.98 -17.80
C GLU A 440 13.15 -43.28 -18.60
N ALA A 441 12.06 -43.47 -19.36
CA ALA A 441 11.88 -44.64 -20.21
C ALA A 441 12.98 -44.74 -21.29
N ALA A 442 13.33 -43.63 -21.94
CA ALA A 442 14.40 -43.58 -22.92
C ALA A 442 15.76 -43.94 -22.30
N ASN A 443 16.07 -43.42 -21.10
CA ASN A 443 17.31 -43.73 -20.39
C ASN A 443 17.39 -45.21 -20.00
N LYS A 444 16.29 -45.80 -19.55
CA LYS A 444 16.23 -47.23 -19.23
C LYS A 444 16.44 -48.10 -20.47
N ALA A 445 15.79 -47.77 -21.58
CA ALA A 445 15.96 -48.50 -22.84
C ALA A 445 17.41 -48.41 -23.37
N LYS A 446 18.03 -47.22 -23.35
CA LYS A 446 19.45 -47.02 -23.68
C LYS A 446 20.35 -47.92 -22.84
N SER A 447 20.02 -48.06 -21.55
CA SER A 447 20.79 -48.83 -20.58
C SER A 447 20.74 -50.33 -20.84
N GLU A 448 19.54 -50.86 -21.03
CA GLU A 448 19.32 -52.28 -21.33
C GLU A 448 19.95 -52.67 -22.67
N PHE A 449 19.85 -51.78 -23.67
CA PHE A 449 20.49 -51.99 -24.97
C PHE A 449 22.00 -52.17 -24.86
N LEU A 450 22.69 -51.29 -24.12
CA LEU A 450 24.16 -51.37 -23.98
C LEU A 450 24.63 -52.65 -23.27
N ILE A 451 23.89 -53.10 -22.24
CA ILE A 451 24.21 -54.33 -21.50
C ILE A 451 24.04 -55.55 -22.42
N ASN A 452 22.93 -55.61 -23.16
CA ASN A 452 22.64 -56.72 -24.06
C ASN A 452 23.67 -56.82 -25.19
N VAL A 453 24.05 -55.68 -25.78
CA VAL A 453 25.08 -55.65 -26.84
C VAL A 453 26.43 -56.16 -26.34
N ASP A 454 26.84 -55.84 -25.11
CA ASP A 454 28.11 -56.36 -24.58
C ASP A 454 28.12 -57.89 -24.47
N HIS A 455 27.07 -58.49 -23.91
CA HIS A 455 26.99 -59.94 -23.75
C HIS A 455 26.94 -60.68 -25.09
N GLU A 456 26.16 -60.17 -26.05
CA GLU A 456 26.00 -60.75 -27.39
C GLU A 456 27.26 -60.60 -28.25
N VAL A 457 28.08 -59.58 -28.02
CA VAL A 457 29.36 -59.40 -28.73
C VAL A 457 30.50 -60.16 -28.04
N ARG A 458 30.56 -60.18 -26.71
CA ARG A 458 31.63 -60.86 -25.93
C ARG A 458 31.70 -62.35 -26.23
N THR A 459 30.55 -63.02 -26.35
CA THR A 459 30.47 -64.46 -26.56
C THR A 459 31.12 -64.91 -27.88
N PRO A 460 30.74 -64.38 -29.06
CA PRO A 460 31.40 -64.74 -30.32
C PRO A 460 32.86 -64.27 -30.37
N MET A 461 33.17 -63.10 -29.78
CA MET A 461 34.55 -62.59 -29.75
C MET A 461 35.50 -63.49 -28.97
N ASN A 462 35.10 -63.97 -27.79
CA ASN A 462 35.89 -64.94 -27.02
C ASN A 462 36.11 -66.24 -27.80
N GLY A 463 35.13 -66.68 -28.59
CA GLY A 463 35.27 -67.83 -29.49
C GLY A 463 36.29 -67.60 -30.60
N ILE A 464 36.19 -66.46 -31.30
CA ILE A 464 37.14 -66.08 -32.36
C ILE A 464 38.55 -65.95 -31.80
N MET A 465 38.73 -65.27 -30.67
CA MET A 465 40.04 -65.11 -30.02
C MET A 465 40.61 -66.45 -29.55
N GLY A 466 39.79 -67.34 -28.98
CA GLY A 466 40.21 -68.67 -28.55
C GLY A 466 40.72 -69.53 -29.70
N ILE A 467 39.98 -69.57 -30.82
CA ILE A 467 40.39 -70.30 -32.03
C ILE A 467 41.66 -69.68 -32.62
N THR A 468 41.74 -68.34 -32.65
CA THR A 468 42.92 -67.63 -33.16
C THR A 468 44.16 -67.93 -32.32
N GLN A 469 44.03 -68.00 -31.00
CA GLN A 469 45.13 -68.38 -30.11
C GLN A 469 45.56 -69.84 -30.34
N MET A 470 44.61 -70.77 -30.45
CA MET A 470 44.91 -72.18 -30.74
C MET A 470 45.65 -72.36 -32.08
N LEU A 471 45.30 -71.56 -33.10
CA LEU A 471 45.99 -71.57 -34.39
C LEU A 471 47.39 -70.97 -34.31
N LEU A 472 47.57 -69.89 -33.53
CA LEU A 472 48.89 -69.29 -33.28
C LEU A 472 49.84 -70.23 -32.52
N ASP A 473 49.31 -71.10 -31.67
CA ASP A 473 50.07 -72.09 -30.90
C ASP A 473 50.40 -73.37 -31.70
N SER A 474 49.95 -73.46 -32.97
CA SER A 474 50.15 -74.62 -33.86
C SER A 474 51.24 -74.38 -34.92
N ASP A 475 51.68 -75.43 -35.61
CA ASP A 475 52.74 -75.36 -36.63
C ASP A 475 52.21 -74.73 -37.94
N ILE A 476 52.18 -73.40 -38.00
CA ILE A 476 51.63 -72.61 -39.11
C ILE A 476 52.72 -72.00 -40.00
N LYS A 477 52.41 -71.82 -41.29
CA LYS A 477 53.33 -71.15 -42.22
C LYS A 477 53.55 -69.68 -41.81
N PRO A 478 54.78 -69.13 -41.95
CA PRO A 478 55.10 -67.76 -41.55
C PRO A 478 54.16 -66.69 -42.12
N GLU A 479 53.67 -66.90 -43.35
CA GLU A 479 52.75 -65.99 -44.05
C GLU A 479 51.35 -65.88 -43.39
N HIS A 480 50.92 -66.91 -42.64
CA HIS A 480 49.62 -66.91 -41.94
C HIS A 480 49.71 -66.43 -40.49
N GLN A 481 50.92 -66.45 -39.91
CA GLN A 481 51.16 -66.00 -38.55
C GLN A 481 50.88 -64.50 -38.39
N GLU A 482 51.35 -63.67 -39.32
CA GLU A 482 51.08 -62.22 -39.29
C GLU A 482 49.57 -61.91 -39.39
N MET A 483 48.82 -62.67 -40.20
CA MET A 483 47.36 -62.51 -40.32
C MET A 483 46.62 -62.89 -39.04
N LEU A 484 47.00 -64.01 -38.41
CA LEU A 484 46.37 -64.46 -37.15
C LEU A 484 46.74 -63.54 -35.97
N GLU A 485 47.98 -63.03 -35.92
CA GLU A 485 48.37 -62.02 -34.95
C GLU A 485 47.58 -60.72 -35.13
N LEU A 486 47.34 -60.29 -36.37
CA LEU A 486 46.51 -59.13 -36.67
C LEU A 486 45.05 -59.35 -36.24
N LEU A 487 44.50 -60.55 -36.50
CA LEU A 487 43.13 -60.90 -36.09
C LEU A 487 42.99 -60.92 -34.57
N LYS A 488 43.96 -61.51 -33.87
CA LYS A 488 44.02 -61.50 -32.40
C LYS A 488 44.08 -60.08 -31.85
N ARG A 489 45.01 -59.26 -32.34
CA ARG A 489 45.14 -57.85 -31.91
C ARG A 489 43.87 -57.04 -32.16
N SER A 490 43.18 -57.31 -33.28
CA SER A 490 41.91 -56.64 -33.60
C SER A 490 40.77 -57.09 -32.67
N GLY A 491 40.73 -58.37 -32.31
CA GLY A 491 39.76 -58.90 -31.34
C GLY A 491 39.99 -58.37 -29.92
N ASP A 492 41.25 -58.38 -29.46
CA ASP A 492 41.65 -57.79 -28.18
C ASP A 492 41.26 -56.30 -28.11
N ALA A 493 41.51 -55.54 -29.19
CA ALA A 493 41.12 -54.13 -29.27
C ALA A 493 39.60 -53.93 -29.21
N MET A 494 38.81 -54.76 -29.88
CA MET A 494 37.34 -54.68 -29.85
C MET A 494 36.79 -54.94 -28.44
N MET A 495 37.35 -55.92 -27.72
CA MET A 495 36.97 -56.23 -26.34
C MET A 495 37.29 -55.08 -25.37
N VAL A 496 38.43 -54.41 -25.55
CA VAL A 496 38.78 -53.23 -24.75
C VAL A 496 37.82 -52.07 -25.00
N ILE A 497 37.43 -51.83 -26.27
CA ILE A 497 36.47 -50.76 -26.63
C ILE A 497 35.10 -51.03 -26.01
N LEU A 498 34.61 -52.26 -26.17
CA LEU A 498 33.31 -52.68 -25.66
C LEU A 498 33.25 -52.58 -24.13
N GLY A 499 34.28 -53.09 -23.44
CA GLY A 499 34.40 -52.97 -21.99
C GLY A 499 34.46 -51.52 -21.52
N SER A 500 35.22 -50.67 -22.21
CA SER A 500 35.32 -49.24 -21.89
C SER A 500 33.98 -48.50 -22.09
N MET A 501 33.18 -48.86 -23.10
CA MET A 501 31.84 -48.31 -23.30
C MET A 501 30.88 -48.71 -22.17
N LEU A 502 30.95 -49.96 -21.70
CA LEU A 502 30.17 -50.42 -20.55
C LEU A 502 30.59 -49.76 -19.24
N ASP A 503 31.89 -49.62 -19.00
CA ASP A 503 32.41 -48.96 -17.82
C ASP A 503 31.95 -47.49 -17.80
N ALA A 504 31.95 -46.80 -18.95
CA ALA A 504 31.40 -45.45 -19.08
C ALA A 504 29.89 -45.39 -18.80
N SER A 505 29.11 -46.34 -19.33
CA SER A 505 27.66 -46.47 -19.06
C SER A 505 27.36 -46.77 -17.58
N SER A 506 28.19 -47.60 -16.94
CA SER A 506 28.08 -47.93 -15.53
C SER A 506 28.50 -46.75 -14.65
N LEU A 507 29.47 -45.95 -15.09
CA LEU A 507 29.89 -44.73 -14.42
C LEU A 507 28.79 -43.66 -14.46
N GLU A 508 28.14 -43.42 -15.61
CA GLU A 508 26.99 -42.49 -15.73
C GLU A 508 25.86 -42.82 -14.74
N LYS A 509 25.70 -44.11 -14.40
CA LYS A 509 24.69 -44.61 -13.46
C LYS A 509 25.18 -44.73 -12.02
N GLY A 510 26.46 -44.46 -11.77
CA GLY A 510 27.10 -44.65 -10.47
C GLY A 510 27.28 -46.11 -10.04
N THR A 511 27.07 -47.09 -10.92
CA THR A 511 27.07 -48.53 -10.61
C THR A 511 28.43 -49.22 -10.78
N LEU A 512 29.50 -48.47 -11.13
CA LEU A 512 30.86 -49.00 -11.16
C LEU A 512 31.41 -49.12 -9.73
N TYR A 513 31.66 -50.35 -9.27
CA TYR A 513 32.24 -50.67 -7.96
C TYR A 513 33.71 -51.08 -8.09
N LEU A 514 34.57 -50.56 -7.22
CA LEU A 514 35.98 -50.95 -7.12
C LEU A 514 36.12 -52.19 -6.23
N LEU A 515 36.90 -53.18 -6.66
CA LEU A 515 37.20 -54.35 -5.85
C LEU A 515 38.35 -54.06 -4.89
N ASN A 516 38.08 -53.93 -3.60
CA ASN A 516 39.13 -53.64 -2.62
C ASN A 516 39.83 -54.94 -2.17
N LYS A 517 41.09 -55.17 -2.57
CA LYS A 517 41.91 -56.33 -2.21
C LYS A 517 43.34 -55.91 -1.87
N ARG A 518 44.02 -56.71 -1.04
CA ARG A 518 45.46 -56.55 -0.77
C ARG A 518 46.28 -56.96 -1.99
N PHE A 519 47.18 -56.09 -2.43
CA PHE A 519 48.14 -56.40 -3.48
C PHE A 519 49.50 -55.74 -3.24
N SER A 520 50.55 -56.27 -3.87
CA SER A 520 51.88 -55.65 -3.85
C SER A 520 51.95 -54.55 -4.90
N LEU A 521 52.06 -53.30 -4.43
CA LEU A 521 52.07 -52.14 -5.31
C LEU A 521 53.27 -52.17 -6.26
N ARG A 522 54.45 -52.53 -5.74
CA ARG A 522 55.68 -52.64 -6.55
C ARG A 522 55.56 -53.75 -7.58
N ALA A 523 55.06 -54.92 -7.21
CA ALA A 523 54.88 -56.02 -8.14
C ALA A 523 53.93 -55.64 -9.28
N SER A 524 52.80 -55.00 -8.98
CA SER A 524 51.84 -54.57 -10.00
C SER A 524 52.41 -53.50 -10.94
N ILE A 525 53.24 -52.58 -10.43
CA ILE A 525 53.94 -51.58 -11.25
C ILE A 525 54.94 -52.27 -12.20
N TYR A 526 55.77 -53.19 -11.67
CA TYR A 526 56.72 -53.93 -12.49
C TYR A 526 56.03 -54.81 -13.52
N GLU A 527 54.92 -55.47 -13.17
CA GLU A 527 54.14 -56.30 -14.09
C GLU A 527 53.58 -55.46 -15.27
N ALA A 528 53.06 -54.26 -14.99
CA ALA A 528 52.60 -53.34 -16.02
C ALA A 528 53.76 -52.85 -16.91
N ALA A 529 54.91 -52.51 -16.31
CA ALA A 529 56.10 -52.08 -17.03
C ALA A 529 56.68 -53.19 -17.93
N MET A 530 56.77 -54.43 -17.44
CA MET A 530 57.29 -55.57 -18.21
C MET A 530 56.46 -55.86 -19.47
N ARG A 531 55.14 -55.66 -19.42
CA ARG A 531 54.25 -55.86 -20.60
C ARG A 531 54.57 -54.93 -21.77
N VAL A 532 55.11 -53.74 -21.51
CA VAL A 532 55.47 -52.76 -22.56
C VAL A 532 56.97 -52.72 -22.86
N GLU A 533 57.81 -53.22 -21.95
CA GLU A 533 59.26 -53.13 -22.03
C GLU A 533 59.81 -53.68 -23.36
N ASP A 534 59.38 -54.88 -23.77
CA ASP A 534 59.80 -55.48 -25.03
C ASP A 534 59.45 -54.62 -26.25
N LYS A 535 58.26 -54.00 -26.25
CA LYS A 535 57.81 -53.13 -27.34
C LYS A 535 58.66 -51.85 -27.40
N ILE A 536 58.92 -51.24 -26.24
CA ILE A 536 59.72 -50.02 -26.09
C ILE A 536 61.18 -50.28 -26.51
N ARG A 537 61.80 -51.38 -26.04
CA ARG A 537 63.17 -51.75 -26.39
C ARG A 537 63.34 -52.10 -27.87
N ARG A 538 62.34 -52.74 -28.51
CA ARG A 538 62.35 -52.99 -29.97
C ARG A 538 62.36 -51.70 -30.80
N LYS A 539 61.85 -50.58 -30.25
CA LYS A 539 61.96 -49.25 -30.86
C LYS A 539 63.29 -48.54 -30.56
N ASN A 540 64.25 -49.18 -29.88
CA ASN A 540 65.49 -48.58 -29.39
C ASN A 540 65.24 -47.34 -28.51
N LEU A 541 64.21 -47.36 -27.68
CA LEU A 541 63.91 -46.32 -26.70
C LEU A 541 64.51 -46.69 -25.34
N ASP A 542 65.04 -45.69 -24.63
CA ASP A 542 65.48 -45.84 -23.25
C ASP A 542 64.26 -45.98 -22.34
N PHE A 543 64.13 -47.13 -21.66
CA PHE A 543 63.06 -47.38 -20.69
C PHE A 543 63.62 -47.45 -19.28
N SER A 544 63.06 -46.66 -18.36
CA SER A 544 63.46 -46.72 -16.94
C SER A 544 62.27 -46.62 -16.00
N VAL A 545 62.26 -47.48 -14.99
CA VAL A 545 61.31 -47.44 -13.86
C VAL A 545 62.06 -46.99 -12.62
N THR A 546 61.60 -45.91 -11.99
CA THR A 546 62.20 -45.34 -10.78
C THR A 546 61.14 -45.24 -9.69
N LEU A 547 61.26 -46.05 -8.65
CA LEU A 547 60.31 -46.08 -7.53
C LEU A 547 60.99 -45.52 -6.28
N ALA A 548 60.38 -44.54 -5.64
CA ALA A 548 60.89 -43.98 -4.39
C ALA A 548 60.94 -45.03 -3.27
N GLU A 549 61.91 -44.92 -2.36
CA GLU A 549 62.03 -45.81 -1.20
C GLU A 549 60.79 -45.72 -0.29
N ASN A 550 60.15 -44.55 -0.24
CA ASN A 550 58.98 -44.29 0.59
C ASN A 550 57.65 -44.87 0.03
N LEU A 551 57.69 -45.58 -1.10
CA LEU A 551 56.52 -46.21 -1.69
C LEU A 551 56.14 -47.48 -0.90
N PRO A 552 54.88 -47.62 -0.45
CA PRO A 552 54.43 -48.76 0.34
C PRO A 552 54.50 -50.06 -0.47
N GLU A 553 54.85 -51.16 0.20
CA GLU A 553 54.94 -52.48 -0.46
C GLU A 553 53.57 -53.10 -0.70
N ILE A 554 52.68 -53.01 0.31
CA ILE A 554 51.33 -53.59 0.29
C ILE A 554 50.31 -52.48 0.49
N VAL A 555 49.26 -52.49 -0.33
CA VAL A 555 48.12 -51.56 -0.31
C VAL A 555 46.81 -52.34 -0.51
N GLU A 556 45.70 -51.73 -0.11
CA GLU A 556 44.35 -52.22 -0.38
C GLU A 556 43.69 -51.37 -1.47
N GLY A 557 43.25 -52.02 -2.55
CA GLY A 557 42.49 -51.40 -3.63
C GLY A 557 42.23 -52.35 -4.79
N ASP A 558 41.79 -51.79 -5.91
CA ASP A 558 41.53 -52.55 -7.14
C ASP A 558 42.79 -52.66 -7.99
N GLU A 559 43.53 -53.77 -7.79
CA GLU A 559 44.78 -54.06 -8.51
C GLU A 559 44.60 -54.05 -10.03
N GLU A 560 43.51 -54.64 -10.54
CA GLU A 560 43.29 -54.78 -11.97
C GLU A 560 43.03 -53.42 -12.62
N ARG A 561 42.19 -52.58 -12.00
CA ARG A 561 41.93 -51.22 -12.48
C ARG A 561 43.16 -50.33 -12.37
N PHE A 562 43.94 -50.47 -11.31
CA PHE A 562 45.21 -49.79 -11.16
C PHE A 562 46.21 -50.18 -12.27
N LYS A 563 46.43 -51.48 -12.50
CA LYS A 563 47.30 -51.96 -13.59
C LYS A 563 46.81 -51.50 -14.94
N THR A 564 45.49 -51.50 -15.16
CA THR A 564 44.87 -51.00 -16.39
C THR A 564 45.23 -49.54 -16.65
N MET A 565 45.12 -48.67 -15.64
CA MET A 565 45.50 -47.25 -15.79
C MET A 565 46.97 -47.10 -16.15
N LEU A 566 47.88 -47.82 -15.47
CA LEU A 566 49.31 -47.77 -15.78
C LEU A 566 49.62 -48.29 -17.19
N LEU A 567 49.00 -49.40 -17.59
CA LEU A 567 49.18 -49.99 -18.93
C LEU A 567 48.73 -49.02 -20.01
N VAL A 568 47.55 -48.41 -19.87
CA VAL A 568 47.04 -47.43 -20.84
C VAL A 568 48.01 -46.25 -21.00
N LEU A 569 48.54 -45.71 -19.90
CA LEU A 569 49.46 -44.58 -19.95
C LEU A 569 50.83 -44.96 -20.54
N LEU A 570 51.35 -46.14 -20.19
CA LEU A 570 52.60 -46.67 -20.73
C LEU A 570 52.51 -47.03 -22.21
N GLU A 571 51.39 -47.63 -22.64
CA GLU A 571 51.12 -47.92 -24.06
C GLU A 571 50.95 -46.62 -24.85
N ASN A 572 50.37 -45.58 -24.24
CA ASN A 572 50.30 -44.26 -24.86
C ASN A 572 51.71 -43.67 -25.09
N ALA A 573 52.57 -43.75 -24.07
CA ALA A 573 53.97 -43.29 -24.17
C ALA A 573 54.78 -44.08 -25.21
N GLU A 574 54.65 -45.41 -25.23
CA GLU A 574 55.27 -46.29 -26.23
C GLU A 574 54.81 -45.95 -27.65
N LYS A 575 53.50 -45.76 -27.82
CA LYS A 575 52.86 -45.55 -29.12
C LYS A 575 53.33 -44.26 -29.78
N PHE A 576 53.43 -43.17 -29.02
CA PHE A 576 53.71 -41.83 -29.53
C PHE A 576 55.17 -41.39 -29.45
N THR A 577 56.05 -42.26 -28.95
CA THR A 577 57.51 -42.03 -28.92
C THR A 577 58.22 -42.80 -30.04
N ILE A 578 58.89 -42.07 -30.93
CA ILE A 578 59.64 -42.66 -32.05
C ILE A 578 61.11 -42.89 -31.67
N LYS A 579 61.69 -41.96 -30.91
CA LYS A 579 63.11 -41.96 -30.49
C LYS A 579 63.27 -41.18 -29.19
N GLY A 580 64.22 -41.59 -28.35
CA GLY A 580 64.46 -41.01 -27.03
C GLY A 580 64.07 -41.97 -25.90
N PHE A 581 63.20 -41.54 -24.99
CA PHE A 581 62.96 -42.26 -23.72
C PHE A 581 61.50 -42.35 -23.31
N VAL A 582 61.21 -43.34 -22.46
CA VAL A 582 59.99 -43.47 -21.66
C VAL A 582 60.39 -43.74 -20.21
N LYS A 583 59.89 -42.94 -19.26
CA LYS A 583 60.18 -43.08 -17.82
C LYS A 583 58.91 -43.25 -17.02
N LEU A 584 58.92 -44.20 -16.10
CA LEU A 584 57.89 -44.37 -15.08
C LEU A 584 58.46 -44.02 -13.72
N ILE A 585 57.89 -43.03 -13.05
CA ILE A 585 58.32 -42.59 -11.72
C ILE A 585 57.16 -42.76 -10.75
N GLY A 586 57.36 -43.55 -9.69
CA GLY A 586 56.36 -43.78 -8.64
C GLY A 586 56.82 -43.22 -7.30
N GLU A 587 56.00 -42.40 -6.67
CA GLU A 587 56.29 -41.80 -5.36
C GLU A 587 55.06 -41.79 -4.44
N LYS A 588 55.29 -41.89 -3.12
CA LYS A 588 54.28 -41.56 -2.11
C LYS A 588 54.31 -40.05 -1.88
N VAL A 589 53.20 -39.37 -2.14
CA VAL A 589 53.05 -37.91 -1.98
C VAL A 589 52.56 -37.55 -0.57
N GLN A 590 51.66 -38.36 -0.03
CA GLN A 590 51.09 -38.14 1.30
C GLN A 590 50.81 -39.48 1.99
N ASP A 591 50.96 -39.46 3.31
CA ASP A 591 50.66 -40.59 4.19
C ASP A 591 49.58 -40.15 5.18
N ASN A 592 48.32 -40.43 4.85
CA ASN A 592 47.18 -40.08 5.69
C ASN A 592 46.89 -41.21 6.68
N ASN A 593 46.04 -40.97 7.69
CA ASN A 593 45.78 -41.97 8.73
C ASN A 593 45.28 -43.31 8.16
N LEU A 594 44.42 -43.30 7.14
CA LEU A 594 43.77 -44.49 6.58
C LEU A 594 44.29 -44.88 5.18
N ASP A 595 44.82 -43.92 4.41
CA ASP A 595 45.17 -44.12 3.01
C ASP A 595 46.55 -43.52 2.64
N TYR A 596 47.16 -44.06 1.60
CA TYR A 596 48.33 -43.50 0.93
C TYR A 596 47.90 -42.72 -0.31
N ARG A 597 48.36 -41.47 -0.43
CA ARG A 597 48.25 -40.72 -1.69
C ARG A 597 49.51 -40.96 -2.52
N LEU A 598 49.31 -41.59 -3.67
CA LEU A 598 50.37 -42.06 -4.55
C LEU A 598 50.34 -41.27 -5.85
N ARG A 599 51.53 -40.99 -6.40
CA ARG A 599 51.68 -40.33 -7.69
C ARG A 599 52.56 -41.15 -8.61
N PHE A 600 52.08 -41.34 -9.82
CA PHE A 600 52.78 -42.01 -10.91
C PHE A 600 52.93 -41.03 -12.07
N ARG A 601 54.18 -40.74 -12.44
CA ARG A 601 54.51 -39.91 -13.60
C ARG A 601 55.01 -40.79 -14.74
N ILE A 602 54.35 -40.72 -15.89
CA ILE A 602 54.77 -41.37 -17.12
C ILE A 602 55.26 -40.26 -18.04
N GLN A 603 56.57 -40.20 -18.25
CA GLN A 603 57.22 -39.19 -19.08
C GLN A 603 57.74 -39.81 -20.37
N ASP A 604 57.40 -39.20 -21.50
CA ASP A 604 57.83 -39.61 -22.84
C ASP A 604 58.51 -38.45 -23.58
N SER A 605 59.37 -38.76 -24.55
CA SER A 605 59.99 -37.79 -25.45
C SER A 605 59.35 -37.79 -26.86
N GLY A 606 58.07 -38.14 -26.94
CA GLY A 606 57.33 -38.32 -28.17
C GLY A 606 56.89 -37.01 -28.84
N ILE A 607 55.86 -37.11 -29.68
CA ILE A 607 55.38 -36.01 -30.53
C ILE A 607 54.82 -34.80 -29.76
N GLY A 608 54.48 -34.98 -28.47
CA GLY A 608 53.82 -33.97 -27.67
C GLY A 608 52.38 -33.67 -28.12
N ILE A 609 51.65 -32.91 -27.30
CA ILE A 609 50.23 -32.61 -27.46
C ILE A 609 50.06 -31.07 -27.53
N PRO A 610 49.37 -30.53 -28.55
CA PRO A 610 49.04 -29.11 -28.64
C PRO A 610 48.22 -28.61 -27.43
N GLU A 611 48.47 -27.37 -27.02
CA GLU A 611 47.84 -26.77 -25.83
C GLU A 611 46.31 -26.72 -25.92
N ASP A 612 45.76 -26.48 -27.11
CA ASP A 612 44.32 -26.45 -27.39
C ASP A 612 43.64 -27.83 -27.27
N LYS A 613 44.44 -28.91 -27.18
CA LYS A 613 43.96 -30.29 -27.05
C LYS A 613 44.14 -30.89 -25.66
N LEU A 614 44.95 -30.29 -24.77
CA LEU A 614 45.26 -30.86 -23.45
C LEU A 614 44.02 -31.11 -22.59
N SER A 615 42.99 -30.26 -22.69
CA SER A 615 41.75 -30.43 -21.93
C SER A 615 40.84 -31.50 -22.52
N SER A 616 40.93 -31.76 -23.82
CA SER A 616 39.99 -32.61 -24.55
C SER A 616 40.47 -34.06 -24.73
N ILE A 617 41.75 -34.36 -24.51
CA ILE A 617 42.29 -35.73 -24.61
C ILE A 617 41.69 -36.72 -23.60
N PHE A 618 41.11 -36.22 -22.50
CA PHE A 618 40.43 -37.04 -21.50
C PHE A 618 38.93 -37.20 -21.78
N ASN A 619 38.41 -36.57 -22.84
CA ASN A 619 37.03 -36.76 -23.25
C ASN A 619 36.90 -38.07 -24.07
N PRO A 620 35.81 -38.83 -23.90
CA PRO A 620 35.58 -40.05 -24.67
C PRO A 620 35.62 -39.80 -26.19
N PHE A 621 36.22 -40.73 -26.93
CA PHE A 621 36.31 -40.73 -28.41
C PHE A 621 37.14 -39.60 -29.03
N GLN A 622 37.90 -38.83 -28.24
CA GLN A 622 38.77 -37.81 -28.78
C GLN A 622 40.13 -38.36 -29.21
N GLN A 623 40.56 -37.97 -30.41
CA GLN A 623 41.89 -38.26 -30.96
C GLN A 623 42.50 -36.96 -31.49
N VAL A 624 43.81 -36.80 -31.30
CA VAL A 624 44.55 -35.64 -31.80
C VAL A 624 45.08 -36.00 -33.20
N ASP A 625 44.41 -35.49 -34.24
CA ASP A 625 44.90 -35.59 -35.62
C ASP A 625 46.16 -34.72 -35.77
N SER A 626 47.33 -35.36 -35.77
CA SER A 626 48.60 -34.71 -36.09
C SER A 626 48.95 -35.06 -37.54
N GLY A 627 48.72 -34.11 -38.45
CA GLY A 627 48.83 -34.27 -39.92
C GLY A 627 50.21 -34.59 -40.50
N VAL A 628 51.08 -35.32 -39.79
CA VAL A 628 52.46 -35.64 -40.20
C VAL A 628 52.83 -37.13 -40.02
N THR A 629 51.95 -37.99 -39.48
CA THR A 629 52.28 -39.42 -39.24
C THR A 629 51.14 -40.36 -39.62
N LYS A 630 51.46 -41.60 -40.05
CA LYS A 630 50.50 -42.69 -40.31
C LYS A 630 49.42 -42.74 -39.22
N PRO A 631 48.14 -42.99 -39.56
CA PRO A 631 47.05 -43.01 -38.58
C PRO A 631 47.33 -44.04 -37.48
N PHE A 632 47.51 -43.53 -36.27
CA PHE A 632 47.80 -44.33 -35.08
C PHE A 632 46.50 -44.91 -34.50
N GLN A 633 46.22 -46.20 -34.75
CA GLN A 633 45.00 -46.89 -34.28
C GLN A 633 44.75 -46.79 -32.76
N GLY A 634 43.53 -46.44 -32.37
CA GLY A 634 42.99 -46.47 -31.01
C GLY A 634 41.55 -45.94 -31.00
N ALA A 635 40.74 -46.19 -29.97
CA ALA A 635 39.34 -45.73 -29.92
C ALA A 635 39.10 -44.42 -29.15
N GLY A 636 40.16 -43.81 -28.61
CA GLY A 636 40.05 -42.57 -27.80
C GLY A 636 39.35 -42.76 -26.45
N LEU A 637 39.30 -43.99 -25.92
CA LEU A 637 38.61 -44.31 -24.66
C LEU A 637 39.56 -44.49 -23.47
N GLY A 638 40.83 -44.85 -23.70
CA GLY A 638 41.76 -45.21 -22.63
C GLY A 638 42.02 -44.08 -21.63
N LEU A 639 42.30 -42.86 -22.09
CA LEU A 639 42.56 -41.72 -21.20
C LEU A 639 41.31 -41.26 -20.44
N ALA A 640 40.13 -41.33 -21.09
CA ALA A 640 38.85 -41.07 -20.43
C ALA A 640 38.57 -42.08 -19.31
N LEU A 641 38.85 -43.37 -19.55
CA LEU A 641 38.77 -44.41 -18.53
C LEU A 641 39.74 -44.16 -17.37
N CYS A 642 40.99 -43.78 -17.66
CA CYS A 642 41.97 -43.45 -16.62
C CYS A 642 41.49 -42.29 -15.74
N LYS A 643 40.91 -41.24 -16.33
CA LYS A 643 40.37 -40.11 -15.57
C LYS A 643 39.20 -40.51 -14.68
N ALA A 644 38.26 -41.30 -15.21
CA ALA A 644 37.14 -41.81 -14.44
C ALA A 644 37.56 -42.72 -13.28
N LEU A 645 38.49 -43.65 -13.53
CA LEU A 645 39.01 -44.56 -12.51
C LEU A 645 39.81 -43.81 -11.44
N ALA A 646 40.65 -42.84 -11.82
CA ALA A 646 41.39 -42.01 -10.88
C ALA A 646 40.44 -41.24 -9.95
N GLN A 647 39.38 -40.63 -10.48
CA GLN A 647 38.36 -39.94 -9.69
C GLN A 647 37.60 -40.88 -8.74
N LYS A 648 37.32 -42.11 -9.17
CA LYS A 648 36.71 -43.14 -8.31
C LYS A 648 37.66 -43.68 -7.23
N MET A 649 38.97 -43.56 -7.44
CA MET A 649 40.03 -43.88 -6.47
C MET A 649 40.47 -42.62 -5.69
N ASP A 650 39.58 -41.64 -5.52
CA ASP A 650 39.81 -40.38 -4.80
C ASP A 650 41.07 -39.60 -5.24
N GLY A 651 41.35 -39.63 -6.54
CA GLY A 651 42.48 -39.00 -7.18
C GLY A 651 42.11 -38.25 -8.46
N ASP A 652 43.11 -37.95 -9.28
CA ASP A 652 42.93 -37.30 -10.58
C ASP A 652 44.09 -37.61 -11.53
N ILE A 653 43.90 -37.32 -12.81
CA ILE A 653 44.94 -37.42 -13.84
C ILE A 653 45.11 -36.09 -14.57
N SER A 654 46.36 -35.69 -14.76
CA SER A 654 46.72 -34.48 -15.50
C SER A 654 47.85 -34.76 -16.50
N VAL A 655 48.04 -33.85 -17.44
CA VAL A 655 49.11 -33.94 -18.44
C VAL A 655 49.84 -32.60 -18.57
N GLN A 656 51.14 -32.66 -18.75
CA GLN A 656 51.97 -31.55 -19.19
C GLN A 656 52.65 -31.95 -20.50
N SER A 657 52.49 -31.19 -21.57
CA SER A 657 53.05 -31.58 -22.87
C SER A 657 53.43 -30.36 -23.70
N VAL A 658 54.48 -30.51 -24.50
CA VAL A 658 54.91 -29.49 -25.46
C VAL A 658 55.12 -30.18 -26.81
N PRO A 659 54.49 -29.70 -27.90
CA PRO A 659 54.68 -30.27 -29.24
C PRO A 659 56.17 -30.43 -29.60
N GLY A 660 56.54 -31.64 -30.02
CA GLY A 660 57.90 -32.03 -30.39
C GLY A 660 58.87 -32.28 -29.24
N LYS A 661 58.46 -32.11 -27.97
CA LYS A 661 59.30 -32.36 -26.79
C LYS A 661 58.82 -33.50 -25.89
N GLY A 662 57.66 -34.09 -26.20
CA GLY A 662 57.06 -35.19 -25.45
C GLY A 662 56.01 -34.74 -24.42
N SER A 663 55.53 -35.70 -23.63
CA SER A 663 54.47 -35.49 -22.63
C SER A 663 54.81 -36.11 -21.28
N GLU A 664 54.25 -35.56 -20.22
CA GLU A 664 54.27 -36.11 -18.88
C GLU A 664 52.83 -36.27 -18.38
N PHE A 665 52.38 -37.52 -18.21
CA PHE A 665 51.11 -37.84 -17.60
C PHE A 665 51.32 -38.08 -16.10
N ILE A 666 50.53 -37.39 -15.28
CA ILE A 666 50.59 -37.44 -13.82
C ILE A 666 49.30 -38.06 -13.31
N LEU A 667 49.37 -39.30 -12.85
CA LEU A 667 48.27 -40.03 -12.21
C LEU A 667 48.43 -39.93 -10.68
N GLU A 668 47.45 -39.35 -10.01
CA GLU A 668 47.33 -39.38 -8.54
C GLU A 668 46.15 -40.25 -8.13
N ILE A 669 46.34 -41.14 -7.16
CA ILE A 669 45.28 -41.98 -6.59
C ILE A 669 45.46 -42.14 -5.07
N SER A 670 44.37 -42.45 -4.39
CA SER A 670 44.35 -42.85 -2.98
C SER A 670 44.15 -44.35 -2.88
N LEU A 671 45.01 -45.05 -2.14
CA LEU A 671 44.87 -46.48 -1.85
C LEU A 671 44.93 -46.71 -0.33
N SER A 672 44.06 -47.57 0.19
CA SER A 672 43.95 -47.79 1.62
C SER A 672 45.14 -48.57 2.17
N LYS A 673 45.45 -48.32 3.46
CA LYS A 673 46.44 -49.09 4.20
C LYS A 673 45.90 -50.50 4.47
N PRO A 674 46.75 -51.54 4.40
CA PRO A 674 46.32 -52.88 4.81
C PRO A 674 45.91 -52.85 6.29
N GLU A 675 44.68 -53.26 6.61
CA GLU A 675 44.26 -53.39 8.01
C GLU A 675 45.19 -54.34 8.76
N ILE A 676 45.81 -53.90 9.85
CA ILE A 676 46.59 -54.80 10.70
C ILE A 676 45.56 -55.73 11.37
N GLN A 677 45.43 -56.97 10.88
CA GLN A 677 44.75 -58.02 11.63
C GLN A 677 45.62 -58.30 12.86
N SER A 678 45.18 -57.79 14.01
CA SER A 678 45.73 -58.12 15.34
C SER A 678 45.50 -59.58 15.69
#